data_AF-A0A8H5XPM2-F1
#
_entry.id   AF-A0A8H5XPM2-F1
#
_cell.length_a   1.000
_cell.length_b   1.000
_cell.length_c   1.000
_cell.angle_alpha   90.00
_cell.angle_beta   90.00
_cell.angle_gamma   90.00
#
_symmetry.space_group_name_H-M   'P 1'
#
loop_
_entity.id
_entity.type
_entity.pdbx_description
1 polymer ?
#
loop_
_entity_poly.entity_id
_entity_poly.type
_entity_poly.pdbx_seq_one_letter_code
_entity_poly.pdbx_strand_id
1 'polypeptide(L)'
;MPSTTDAAKASLTYMVQQRTEAPYQPERQNTNGPPIPEIPWPSELILIPEDGLPNMDHSNGLAIYRSSLKGYSAMLENQRQLALDQVTRLGDLSPGQVQDIGGGTMEKRIEKELDESIRLGKYLSKAACYIDSPWPGGDTSSQSRGEKKILREQAFELAQQLDPLLQLSIFDLGSGNSEKLQPIFDELEKAKKFCRYFAVDINRASLGSHVQGLSKRYNYILCYGLYGSFEDARRFAIAMPGNKVGISCSSTLTNFEPEEVCRILQSWLEAVDRLILGQHEPVGEKELESSYHTPGFTEFMRGGWDKANQVLGRTEFDDARWTLRCKISTLPQCHMFRCTSLVQPGTEFFWFACYKYTTLEFQDIVKKSGWRVSKHYQDEKTKMSRHGHANSNIGVSPHGTDIFTLSDKDFDQFIHSGNVVKNGDFLPDNLTQHGKKELRRYVDEHAEFCASLDLILCSPLTRSVLTAKGLAETSEAPVVCLFGLAENTNWIQDIPPITYVKGGKRYASTVSLAGGSAGGTLLGEEVVDLTVETPDDQWESWNDRQRRLSTIKTCKPLREIEEQDKKLRIQIRNSVQKIAERKGRSIKALIVTHGGKINTLTGNYRTQLELTDVGWEFKSSSCFANLGTAVYRFRSATDEEAELVEVHESEEHAQLLGSDYQRPRGFSYIDRSGKAADERRLYEMFLKETHEEVKSKVSMPIHSVLLRWDGTA
;
A
#
# COMPACT_ATOMS: atom_id res chain seq x y z
N MET A 1 -49.72 -33.52 10.22
CA MET A 1 -48.44 -32.78 10.28
C MET A 1 -47.44 -33.49 9.38
N PRO A 2 -46.78 -32.79 8.45
CA PRO A 2 -45.36 -32.99 8.15
C PRO A 2 -44.51 -32.24 9.19
N SER A 3 -43.22 -32.59 9.31
CA SER A 3 -42.32 -32.06 10.33
C SER A 3 -41.65 -30.74 9.93
N THR A 4 -41.45 -29.86 10.91
CA THR A 4 -40.57 -28.68 10.84
C THR A 4 -39.10 -29.06 10.67
N THR A 5 -38.35 -28.37 9.80
CA THR A 5 -37.20 -27.50 10.16
C THR A 5 -36.53 -26.93 8.89
N ASP A 6 -37.15 -25.94 8.26
CA ASP A 6 -36.41 -24.97 7.43
C ASP A 6 -36.16 -23.72 8.28
N ALA A 7 -34.96 -23.59 8.83
CA ALA A 7 -34.57 -22.49 9.71
C ALA A 7 -33.79 -21.42 8.92
N ALA A 8 -34.16 -20.16 9.08
CA ALA A 8 -33.60 -19.06 8.29
C ALA A 8 -32.09 -18.88 8.50
N LYS A 9 -31.32 -18.91 7.40
CA LYS A 9 -29.89 -18.55 7.39
C LYS A 9 -29.77 -17.02 7.45
N ALA A 10 -29.19 -16.48 8.52
CA ALA A 10 -28.87 -15.06 8.63
C ALA A 10 -27.42 -14.79 8.24
N SER A 11 -27.20 -13.76 7.42
CA SER A 11 -25.89 -13.34 6.89
C SER A 11 -25.54 -11.96 7.44
N LEU A 12 -24.50 -11.92 8.28
CA LEU A 12 -23.91 -10.69 8.79
C LEU A 12 -22.71 -10.31 7.93
N THR A 13 -22.57 -9.02 7.68
CA THR A 13 -21.45 -8.45 6.91
C THR A 13 -20.73 -7.42 7.78
N TYR A 14 -19.41 -7.31 7.67
CA TYR A 14 -18.58 -6.48 8.57
C TYR A 14 -17.60 -5.64 7.77
N MET A 15 -17.73 -4.32 7.80
CA MET A 15 -16.68 -3.40 7.35
C MET A 15 -15.75 -3.05 8.50
N VAL A 16 -14.49 -2.82 8.16
CA VAL A 16 -13.45 -2.36 9.09
C VAL A 16 -12.86 -1.01 8.63
N GLN A 17 -12.41 -0.20 9.59
CA GLN A 17 -11.47 0.90 9.36
C GLN A 17 -10.23 0.75 10.26
N GLN A 18 -9.06 1.18 9.79
CA GLN A 18 -7.75 0.80 10.34
C GLN A 18 -6.70 1.92 10.36
N ARG A 19 -5.79 1.85 11.35
CA ARG A 19 -4.62 2.73 11.53
C ARG A 19 -3.41 2.17 10.78
N THR A 20 -2.58 3.05 10.20
CA THR A 20 -1.23 2.69 9.73
C THR A 20 -0.18 3.13 10.74
N GLU A 21 0.50 2.21 11.40
CA GLU A 21 1.55 2.52 12.38
C GLU A 21 2.95 2.57 11.74
N ALA A 22 3.95 2.95 12.56
CA ALA A 22 5.37 2.88 12.23
C ALA A 22 6.10 2.35 13.48
N PRO A 23 7.08 1.45 13.34
CA PRO A 23 7.68 0.76 14.48
C PRO A 23 8.52 1.69 15.35
N TYR A 24 8.41 1.52 16.67
CA TYR A 24 9.23 2.18 17.68
C TYR A 24 10.37 1.23 18.10
N GLN A 25 11.63 1.68 18.03
CA GLN A 25 12.77 0.92 18.53
C GLN A 25 13.11 1.30 19.98
N PRO A 26 13.02 0.39 20.96
CA PRO A 26 13.68 0.55 22.24
C PRO A 26 15.17 0.20 22.12
N GLU A 27 16.05 1.08 22.58
CA GLU A 27 17.50 0.82 22.63
C GLU A 27 17.79 -0.44 23.48
N ARG A 28 18.56 -1.39 22.92
CA ARG A 28 19.07 -2.54 23.68
C ARG A 28 20.55 -2.36 24.00
N GLN A 29 20.88 -2.40 25.28
CA GLN A 29 22.26 -2.53 25.74
C GLN A 29 22.83 -3.91 25.39
N ASN A 30 24.15 -3.96 25.20
CA ASN A 30 24.86 -5.07 24.58
C ASN A 30 25.54 -5.98 25.64
N THR A 31 25.29 -7.29 25.58
CA THR A 31 26.05 -8.31 26.34
C THR A 31 26.25 -9.60 25.52
N ASN A 32 27.38 -10.27 25.74
CA ASN A 32 27.90 -11.33 24.86
C ASN A 32 27.31 -12.73 25.14
N GLY A 33 27.25 -13.57 24.10
CA GLY A 33 27.05 -15.02 24.18
C GLY A 33 27.90 -15.77 23.13
N PRO A 34 28.38 -17.00 23.40
CA PRO A 34 29.34 -17.71 22.55
C PRO A 34 28.71 -18.54 21.41
N PRO A 35 29.46 -18.88 20.34
CA PRO A 35 28.98 -19.66 19.20
C PRO A 35 29.07 -21.18 19.42
N ILE A 36 28.10 -21.93 18.87
CA ILE A 36 28.07 -23.41 18.76
C ILE A 36 27.24 -23.80 17.49
N PRO A 37 27.34 -25.02 16.92
CA PRO A 37 28.08 -25.17 15.66
C PRO A 37 27.30 -25.80 14.48
N GLU A 38 27.91 -25.81 13.29
CA GLU A 38 27.39 -26.44 12.08
C GLU A 38 27.40 -27.99 12.13
N ILE A 39 26.28 -28.62 11.77
CA ILE A 39 26.19 -30.04 11.32
C ILE A 39 24.98 -30.18 10.36
N PRO A 40 24.84 -31.26 9.54
CA PRO A 40 24.98 -31.08 8.10
C PRO A 40 23.74 -31.46 7.26
N TRP A 41 23.79 -31.14 5.97
CA TRP A 41 22.84 -31.61 4.95
C TRP A 41 22.98 -33.11 4.66
N PRO A 42 21.86 -33.85 4.55
CA PRO A 42 21.73 -35.04 3.71
C PRO A 42 21.15 -34.67 2.34
N SER A 43 21.64 -35.32 1.28
CA SER A 43 21.21 -35.15 -0.12
C SER A 43 20.18 -36.22 -0.56
N GLU A 44 19.82 -36.16 -1.85
CA GLU A 44 19.09 -37.18 -2.65
C GLU A 44 17.55 -37.10 -2.67
N LEU A 45 17.05 -36.59 -3.80
CA LEU A 45 15.67 -36.78 -4.29
C LEU A 45 15.66 -37.95 -5.27
N ILE A 46 14.91 -39.01 -4.96
CA ILE A 46 14.66 -40.12 -5.88
C ILE A 46 13.23 -39.98 -6.44
N LEU A 47 13.12 -39.90 -7.77
CA LEU A 47 11.86 -39.94 -8.51
C LEU A 47 11.58 -41.38 -8.97
N ILE A 48 10.34 -41.84 -8.81
CA ILE A 48 9.80 -43.06 -9.44
C ILE A 48 8.44 -42.71 -10.09
N PRO A 49 8.10 -43.22 -11.29
CA PRO A 49 6.98 -42.68 -12.09
C PRO A 49 5.60 -43.26 -11.73
N GLU A 50 4.56 -42.64 -12.29
CA GLU A 50 3.19 -43.19 -12.31
C GLU A 50 3.09 -44.36 -13.29
N ASP A 51 2.70 -45.55 -12.82
CA ASP A 51 1.54 -46.33 -13.32
C ASP A 51 1.41 -47.67 -12.58
N GLY A 52 0.18 -48.04 -12.17
CA GLY A 52 -0.14 -49.37 -11.61
C GLY A 52 -0.97 -49.38 -10.32
N LEU A 53 -2.30 -49.46 -10.46
CA LEU A 53 -3.25 -49.83 -9.40
C LEU A 53 -3.65 -51.31 -9.56
N PRO A 54 -3.94 -52.07 -8.48
CA PRO A 54 -5.18 -51.86 -7.74
C PRO A 54 -5.19 -52.13 -6.21
N ASN A 55 -6.20 -51.51 -5.55
CA ASN A 55 -6.91 -51.90 -4.32
C ASN A 55 -6.16 -52.46 -3.09
N MET A 56 -6.25 -51.70 -1.99
CA MET A 56 -6.55 -52.21 -0.63
C MET A 56 -7.29 -51.12 0.17
N ASP A 57 -7.86 -51.48 1.31
CA ASP A 57 -9.07 -50.82 1.84
C ASP A 57 -8.88 -49.72 2.91
N HIS A 58 -9.95 -48.92 3.06
CA HIS A 58 -10.30 -48.00 4.16
C HIS A 58 -9.28 -47.59 5.26
N SER A 59 -8.92 -46.30 5.29
CA SER A 59 -9.08 -45.45 6.49
C SER A 59 -8.88 -43.94 6.21
N ASN A 60 -9.45 -43.07 7.06
CA ASN A 60 -9.21 -41.62 7.15
C ASN A 60 -9.35 -40.78 5.86
N GLY A 61 -10.59 -40.62 5.37
CA GLY A 61 -10.90 -39.75 4.24
C GLY A 61 -10.80 -38.26 4.55
N LEU A 62 -9.62 -37.66 4.36
CA LEU A 62 -9.48 -36.20 4.24
C LEU A 62 -10.09 -35.75 2.91
N ALA A 63 -11.22 -35.04 2.95
CA ALA A 63 -11.98 -34.64 1.76
C ALA A 63 -11.31 -33.49 0.97
N ILE A 64 -10.22 -33.80 0.28
CA ILE A 64 -9.57 -32.86 -0.65
C ILE A 64 -10.49 -32.65 -1.86
N TYR A 65 -11.22 -31.53 -1.85
CA TYR A 65 -11.94 -31.05 -3.03
C TYR A 65 -10.93 -30.64 -4.12
N ARG A 66 -10.53 -31.61 -4.95
CA ARG A 66 -9.96 -31.32 -6.27
C ARG A 66 -11.03 -30.60 -7.09
N SER A 67 -10.98 -29.27 -7.12
CA SER A 67 -11.67 -28.50 -8.15
C SER A 67 -11.20 -29.02 -9.50
N SER A 68 -12.13 -29.24 -10.45
CA SER A 68 -11.76 -29.87 -11.71
C SER A 68 -10.73 -28.99 -12.45
N LEU A 69 -9.74 -29.63 -13.10
CA LEU A 69 -8.72 -28.93 -13.89
C LEU A 69 -9.34 -27.95 -14.92
N LYS A 70 -10.54 -28.26 -15.42
CA LYS A 70 -11.33 -27.38 -16.30
C LYS A 70 -11.73 -26.06 -15.61
N GLY A 71 -12.15 -26.10 -14.35
CA GLY A 71 -12.53 -24.90 -13.60
C GLY A 71 -11.34 -23.97 -13.30
N TYR A 72 -10.21 -24.56 -12.89
CA TYR A 72 -8.98 -23.78 -12.67
C TYR A 72 -8.42 -23.20 -13.98
N SER A 73 -8.47 -23.97 -15.09
CA SER A 73 -8.11 -23.49 -16.42
C SER A 73 -9.03 -22.36 -16.90
N ALA A 74 -10.34 -22.44 -16.64
CA ALA A 74 -11.30 -21.39 -17.00
C ALA A 74 -11.09 -20.10 -16.17
N MET A 75 -10.73 -20.22 -14.89
CA MET A 75 -10.38 -19.07 -14.05
C MET A 75 -9.13 -18.35 -14.59
N LEU A 76 -8.09 -19.10 -14.96
CA LEU A 76 -6.86 -18.53 -15.53
C LEU A 76 -7.11 -17.87 -16.89
N GLU A 77 -7.88 -18.49 -17.79
CA GLU A 77 -8.18 -17.89 -19.09
C GLU A 77 -9.09 -16.65 -18.97
N ASN A 78 -9.99 -16.61 -17.97
CA ASN A 78 -10.77 -15.41 -17.65
C ASN A 78 -9.88 -14.26 -17.12
N GLN A 79 -8.95 -14.56 -16.21
CA GLN A 79 -7.95 -13.57 -15.76
C GLN A 79 -7.08 -13.06 -16.92
N ARG A 80 -6.69 -13.95 -17.84
CA ARG A 80 -5.95 -13.62 -19.06
C ARG A 80 -6.74 -12.70 -19.99
N GLN A 81 -8.00 -13.04 -20.27
CA GLN A 81 -8.87 -12.25 -21.14
C GLN A 81 -9.11 -10.86 -20.55
N LEU A 82 -9.46 -10.77 -19.26
CA LEU A 82 -9.59 -9.49 -18.55
C LEU A 82 -8.29 -8.66 -18.60
N ALA A 83 -7.13 -9.31 -18.50
CA ALA A 83 -5.84 -8.63 -18.58
C ALA A 83 -5.51 -8.08 -19.97
N LEU A 84 -5.96 -8.75 -21.04
CA LEU A 84 -5.84 -8.35 -22.45
C LEU A 84 -6.86 -7.27 -22.85
N ASP A 85 -8.14 -7.46 -22.49
CA ASP A 85 -9.23 -6.52 -22.79
C ASP A 85 -8.95 -5.11 -22.27
N GLN A 86 -8.28 -5.00 -21.13
CA GLN A 86 -7.90 -3.72 -20.52
C GLN A 86 -6.76 -3.00 -21.26
N VAL A 87 -5.87 -3.73 -21.94
CA VAL A 87 -4.83 -3.12 -22.80
C VAL A 87 -5.41 -2.75 -24.16
N THR A 88 -6.27 -3.60 -24.73
CA THR A 88 -6.95 -3.36 -26.02
C THR A 88 -7.76 -2.04 -26.00
N ARG A 89 -8.32 -1.65 -24.85
CA ARG A 89 -9.02 -0.36 -24.66
C ARG A 89 -8.12 0.89 -24.77
N LEU A 90 -6.79 0.72 -24.74
CA LEU A 90 -5.78 1.78 -24.86
C LEU A 90 -4.99 1.72 -26.19
N GLY A 91 -5.36 0.79 -27.07
CA GLY A 91 -4.77 0.59 -28.40
C GLY A 91 -4.60 -0.91 -28.73
N ASP A 92 -4.43 -1.21 -30.01
CA ASP A 92 -4.21 -2.58 -30.52
C ASP A 92 -2.80 -3.12 -30.21
N LEU A 93 -2.44 -3.18 -28.93
CA LEU A 93 -1.13 -3.63 -28.45
C LEU A 93 -1.20 -5.08 -27.92
N SER A 94 -0.50 -6.00 -28.61
CA SER A 94 -0.37 -7.39 -28.18
C SER A 94 0.89 -7.65 -27.34
N PRO A 95 0.91 -8.68 -26.46
CA PRO A 95 2.11 -9.09 -25.76
C PRO A 95 3.28 -9.38 -26.73
N GLY A 96 4.49 -8.96 -26.37
CA GLY A 96 5.69 -9.08 -27.20
C GLY A 96 5.91 -7.92 -28.19
N GLN A 97 5.00 -6.95 -28.27
CA GLN A 97 5.10 -5.78 -29.15
C GLN A 97 5.52 -4.50 -28.40
N VAL A 98 5.85 -3.45 -29.18
CA VAL A 98 6.25 -2.12 -28.68
C VAL A 98 5.33 -1.04 -29.23
N GLN A 99 4.59 -0.35 -28.36
CA GLN A 99 3.80 0.85 -28.69
C GLN A 99 4.69 2.10 -28.64
N ASP A 100 4.49 3.03 -29.57
CA ASP A 100 4.99 4.40 -29.43
C ASP A 100 3.95 5.21 -28.64
N ILE A 101 4.31 5.62 -27.42
CA ILE A 101 3.49 6.50 -26.57
C ILE A 101 3.99 7.96 -26.57
N GLY A 102 5.14 8.22 -27.20
CA GLY A 102 5.62 9.58 -27.52
C GLY A 102 4.90 10.21 -28.74
N GLY A 103 4.12 9.42 -29.47
CA GLY A 103 3.31 9.84 -30.62
C GLY A 103 4.12 10.14 -31.87
N GLY A 104 5.24 9.43 -32.10
CA GLY A 104 6.13 9.69 -33.24
C GLY A 104 6.89 11.01 -33.16
N THR A 105 6.88 11.68 -32.00
CA THR A 105 7.54 12.98 -31.79
C THR A 105 8.89 12.87 -31.08
N MET A 106 9.31 11.69 -30.62
CA MET A 106 10.45 11.55 -29.69
C MET A 106 11.75 12.15 -30.22
N GLU A 107 12.16 11.79 -31.44
CA GLU A 107 13.38 12.35 -32.07
C GLU A 107 13.28 13.87 -32.23
N LYS A 108 12.10 14.41 -32.53
CA LYS A 108 11.85 15.87 -32.65
C LYS A 108 11.82 16.59 -31.31
N ARG A 109 11.43 15.90 -30.22
CA ARG A 109 11.57 16.43 -28.85
C ARG A 109 13.05 16.52 -28.50
N ILE A 110 13.84 15.50 -28.81
CA ILE A 110 15.29 15.48 -28.58
C ILE A 110 16.01 16.52 -29.46
N GLU A 111 15.67 16.64 -30.74
CA GLU A 111 16.13 17.69 -31.66
C GLU A 111 15.89 19.08 -31.06
N LYS A 112 14.64 19.36 -30.64
CA LYS A 112 14.28 20.63 -30.02
C LYS A 112 15.01 20.87 -28.70
N GLU A 113 15.12 19.86 -27.84
CA GLU A 113 15.90 19.93 -26.60
C GLU A 113 17.35 20.28 -26.89
N LEU A 114 17.99 19.62 -27.85
CA LEU A 114 19.38 19.87 -28.25
C LEU A 114 19.56 21.29 -28.81
N ASP A 115 18.66 21.78 -29.67
CA ASP A 115 18.73 23.16 -30.21
C ASP A 115 18.46 24.23 -29.14
N GLU A 116 17.49 24.02 -28.24
CA GLU A 116 17.27 24.92 -27.10
C GLU A 116 18.45 24.88 -26.11
N SER A 117 19.04 23.71 -25.88
CA SER A 117 20.27 23.49 -25.10
C SER A 117 21.46 24.29 -25.63
N ILE A 118 21.76 24.14 -26.93
CA ILE A 118 22.86 24.85 -27.61
C ILE A 118 22.63 26.37 -27.59
N ARG A 119 21.39 26.82 -27.84
CA ARG A 119 21.03 28.24 -27.91
C ARG A 119 21.00 28.95 -26.55
N LEU A 120 20.51 28.28 -25.49
CA LEU A 120 20.27 28.89 -24.18
C LEU A 120 21.40 28.64 -23.16
N GLY A 121 22.29 27.68 -23.44
CA GLY A 121 23.55 27.46 -22.73
C GLY A 121 23.41 27.09 -21.25
N LYS A 122 23.06 25.83 -20.96
CA LYS A 122 23.31 25.18 -19.65
C LYS A 122 23.45 23.67 -19.78
N TYR A 123 22.36 22.99 -20.11
CA TYR A 123 22.26 21.53 -20.14
C TYR A 123 22.28 21.01 -21.58
N LEU A 124 22.61 19.74 -21.79
CA LEU A 124 22.52 18.99 -23.04
C LEU A 124 21.82 17.66 -22.73
N SER A 125 20.82 17.26 -23.52
CA SER A 125 19.98 16.11 -23.16
C SER A 125 20.75 14.79 -23.15
N LYS A 126 20.77 14.10 -21.98
CA LYS A 126 21.41 12.78 -21.83
C LYS A 126 20.74 11.69 -22.68
N ALA A 127 19.53 11.94 -23.19
CA ALA A 127 18.78 11.02 -24.05
C ALA A 127 19.55 10.63 -25.31
N ALA A 128 20.34 11.55 -25.89
CA ALA A 128 21.12 11.30 -27.11
C ALA A 128 22.09 10.11 -26.97
N CYS A 129 22.67 9.87 -25.78
CA CYS A 129 23.60 8.76 -25.53
C CYS A 129 22.92 7.37 -25.54
N TYR A 130 21.58 7.33 -25.41
CA TYR A 130 20.80 6.08 -25.33
C TYR A 130 20.09 5.71 -26.64
N ILE A 131 20.12 6.59 -27.66
CA ILE A 131 19.53 6.30 -28.98
C ILE A 131 20.34 5.18 -29.64
N ASP A 132 19.70 4.03 -29.85
CA ASP A 132 20.29 2.78 -30.37
C ASP A 132 21.48 2.23 -29.54
N SER A 133 21.74 2.79 -28.36
CA SER A 133 22.95 2.58 -27.56
C SER A 133 22.60 2.16 -26.12
N PRO A 134 23.06 1.00 -25.63
CA PRO A 134 22.83 0.56 -24.25
C PRO A 134 23.89 1.11 -23.29
N TRP A 135 23.56 1.15 -21.99
CA TRP A 135 24.51 1.53 -20.94
C TRP A 135 25.66 0.50 -20.80
N PRO A 136 26.94 0.87 -21.04
CA PRO A 136 28.06 -0.10 -21.04
C PRO A 136 28.38 -0.66 -19.65
N GLY A 137 27.92 0.01 -18.58
CA GLY A 137 28.08 -0.45 -17.20
C GLY A 137 26.99 -1.41 -16.71
N GLY A 138 26.09 -1.89 -17.59
CA GLY A 138 24.87 -2.63 -17.24
C GLY A 138 25.09 -3.93 -16.46
N ASP A 139 26.23 -4.58 -16.65
CA ASP A 139 26.62 -5.83 -15.96
C ASP A 139 27.88 -5.70 -15.09
N THR A 140 28.69 -4.68 -15.35
CA THR A 140 30.08 -4.56 -14.86
C THR A 140 30.23 -3.56 -13.72
N SER A 141 29.39 -2.51 -13.66
CA SER A 141 29.42 -1.51 -12.58
C SER A 141 29.18 -2.15 -11.21
N SER A 142 29.71 -1.55 -10.13
CA SER A 142 29.37 -1.95 -8.76
C SER A 142 27.86 -1.83 -8.52
N GLN A 143 27.28 -0.69 -8.92
CA GLN A 143 25.85 -0.40 -8.92
C GLN A 143 25.00 -1.55 -9.50
N SER A 144 25.31 -2.01 -10.71
CA SER A 144 24.51 -3.07 -11.34
C SER A 144 24.73 -4.44 -10.73
N ARG A 145 25.93 -4.75 -10.21
CA ARG A 145 26.21 -6.03 -9.55
C ARG A 145 25.54 -6.11 -8.18
N GLY A 146 25.59 -5.04 -7.39
CA GLY A 146 24.86 -4.91 -6.13
C GLY A 146 23.36 -5.01 -6.32
N GLU A 147 22.82 -4.29 -7.31
CA GLU A 147 21.41 -4.34 -7.64
C GLU A 147 20.97 -5.74 -8.10
N LYS A 148 21.71 -6.39 -9.02
CA LYS A 148 21.44 -7.78 -9.45
C LYS A 148 21.56 -8.79 -8.29
N LYS A 149 22.37 -8.52 -7.25
CA LYS A 149 22.44 -9.34 -6.03
C LYS A 149 21.16 -9.18 -5.18
N ILE A 150 20.86 -7.95 -4.77
CA ILE A 150 19.68 -7.62 -3.94
C ILE A 150 18.39 -8.15 -4.61
N LEU A 151 18.26 -7.97 -5.93
CA LEU A 151 17.09 -8.45 -6.69
C LEU A 151 16.90 -9.97 -6.69
N ARG A 152 17.98 -10.76 -6.55
CA ARG A 152 17.90 -12.22 -6.44
C ARG A 152 17.58 -12.64 -5.02
N GLU A 153 18.27 -12.06 -4.04
CA GLU A 153 18.10 -12.39 -2.62
C GLU A 153 16.69 -12.02 -2.12
N GLN A 154 16.12 -10.92 -2.63
CA GLN A 154 14.79 -10.43 -2.25
C GLN A 154 13.68 -10.80 -3.25
N ALA A 155 13.98 -11.63 -4.28
CA ALA A 155 13.05 -11.97 -5.35
C ALA A 155 11.70 -12.50 -4.83
N PHE A 156 11.77 -13.48 -3.94
CA PHE A 156 10.62 -14.14 -3.32
C PHE A 156 9.80 -13.19 -2.45
N GLU A 157 10.45 -12.37 -1.61
CA GLU A 157 9.76 -11.41 -0.73
C GLU A 157 9.08 -10.28 -1.53
N LEU A 158 9.71 -9.82 -2.61
CA LEU A 158 9.13 -8.84 -3.51
C LEU A 158 7.96 -9.43 -4.31
N ALA A 159 8.06 -10.68 -4.78
CA ALA A 159 6.95 -11.37 -5.42
C ALA A 159 5.75 -11.57 -4.46
N GLN A 160 5.99 -11.99 -3.21
CA GLN A 160 4.96 -12.08 -2.17
C GLN A 160 4.27 -10.74 -1.84
N GLN A 161 4.97 -9.61 -1.97
CA GLN A 161 4.37 -8.28 -1.81
C GLN A 161 3.51 -7.85 -3.01
N LEU A 162 3.72 -8.44 -4.19
CA LEU A 162 3.01 -8.12 -5.44
C LEU A 162 1.86 -9.09 -5.75
N ASP A 163 1.96 -10.35 -5.33
CA ASP A 163 0.95 -11.39 -5.59
C ASP A 163 -0.46 -11.05 -5.08
N PRO A 164 -0.67 -10.41 -3.91
CA PRO A 164 -2.01 -9.99 -3.47
C PRO A 164 -2.66 -8.89 -4.33
N LEU A 165 -1.90 -8.17 -5.17
CA LEU A 165 -2.39 -6.97 -5.87
C LEU A 165 -3.31 -7.35 -7.04
N LEU A 166 -4.60 -7.01 -6.95
CA LEU A 166 -5.58 -7.29 -8.01
C LEU A 166 -5.31 -6.45 -9.26
N GLN A 167 -5.42 -7.07 -10.43
CA GLN A 167 -5.27 -6.43 -11.75
C GLN A 167 -3.90 -5.69 -11.93
N LEU A 168 -2.84 -6.29 -11.37
CA LEU A 168 -1.49 -5.72 -11.28
C LEU A 168 -0.90 -5.33 -12.65
N SER A 169 -0.41 -4.09 -12.73
CA SER A 169 0.38 -3.55 -13.83
C SER A 169 1.73 -3.04 -13.31
N ILE A 170 2.84 -3.50 -13.89
CA ILE A 170 4.20 -3.13 -13.50
C ILE A 170 4.80 -2.26 -14.61
N PHE A 171 5.34 -1.09 -14.26
CA PHE A 171 6.02 -0.16 -15.18
C PHE A 171 7.51 -0.09 -14.83
N ASP A 172 8.39 -0.46 -15.76
CA ASP A 172 9.83 -0.54 -15.55
C ASP A 172 10.54 0.61 -16.28
N LEU A 173 10.88 1.63 -15.50
CA LEU A 173 11.24 2.98 -15.94
C LEU A 173 12.75 3.08 -16.20
N GLY A 174 13.11 2.92 -17.47
CA GLY A 174 14.49 2.71 -17.92
C GLY A 174 14.83 1.23 -17.93
N SER A 175 13.97 0.41 -18.57
CA SER A 175 14.04 -1.05 -18.50
C SER A 175 15.36 -1.62 -19.03
N GLY A 176 16.00 -0.95 -20.01
CA GLY A 176 17.28 -1.38 -20.56
C GLY A 176 17.19 -2.73 -21.28
N ASN A 177 17.47 -3.82 -20.57
CA ASN A 177 17.31 -5.20 -21.03
C ASN A 177 16.39 -6.08 -20.15
N SER A 178 15.77 -5.49 -19.11
CA SER A 178 14.86 -6.13 -18.14
C SER A 178 15.41 -7.31 -17.32
N GLU A 179 16.63 -7.81 -17.57
CA GLU A 179 17.20 -8.99 -16.91
C GLU A 179 17.20 -8.89 -15.38
N LYS A 180 17.37 -7.67 -14.87
CA LYS A 180 17.40 -7.37 -13.44
C LYS A 180 16.11 -7.81 -12.74
N LEU A 181 14.97 -7.78 -13.43
CA LEU A 181 13.66 -8.14 -12.85
C LEU A 181 13.26 -9.59 -13.10
N GLN A 182 13.97 -10.35 -13.94
CA GLN A 182 13.70 -11.78 -14.17
C GLN A 182 13.60 -12.61 -12.88
N PRO A 183 14.40 -12.39 -11.81
CA PRO A 183 14.21 -13.12 -10.55
C PRO A 183 12.82 -12.92 -9.93
N ILE A 184 12.26 -11.70 -9.96
CA ILE A 184 10.90 -11.44 -9.46
C ILE A 184 9.87 -12.09 -10.39
N PHE A 185 10.06 -11.98 -11.71
CA PHE A 185 9.17 -12.56 -12.70
C PHE A 185 9.14 -14.09 -12.65
N ASP A 186 10.28 -14.74 -12.39
CA ASP A 186 10.36 -16.19 -12.18
C ASP A 186 9.57 -16.63 -10.94
N GLU A 187 9.53 -15.85 -9.85
CA GLU A 187 8.69 -16.14 -8.68
C GLU A 187 7.19 -15.85 -8.94
N LEU A 188 6.86 -14.77 -9.65
CA LEU A 188 5.47 -14.46 -10.03
C LEU A 188 4.90 -15.50 -11.02
N GLU A 189 5.71 -16.00 -11.95
CA GLU A 189 5.35 -17.09 -12.87
C GLU A 189 5.13 -18.42 -12.12
N LYS A 190 5.95 -18.75 -11.13
CA LYS A 190 5.72 -19.91 -10.22
C LYS A 190 4.41 -19.77 -9.44
N ALA A 191 4.11 -18.57 -8.94
CA ALA A 191 2.84 -18.25 -8.30
C ALA A 191 1.64 -18.25 -9.28
N LYS A 192 1.90 -18.29 -10.59
CA LYS A 192 0.91 -18.13 -11.69
C LYS A 192 0.17 -16.80 -11.61
N LYS A 193 0.87 -15.77 -11.13
CA LYS A 193 0.31 -14.44 -10.91
C LYS A 193 0.05 -13.75 -12.25
N PHE A 194 -1.22 -13.67 -12.65
CA PHE A 194 -1.59 -12.86 -13.81
C PHE A 194 -1.33 -11.38 -13.54
N CYS A 195 -0.47 -10.78 -14.37
CA CYS A 195 -0.16 -9.35 -14.34
C CYS A 195 0.29 -8.84 -15.72
N ARG A 196 0.36 -7.52 -15.86
CA ARG A 196 0.92 -6.83 -17.03
C ARG A 196 2.29 -6.27 -16.67
N TYR A 197 3.25 -6.39 -17.59
CA TYR A 197 4.57 -5.79 -17.48
C TYR A 197 4.78 -4.85 -18.67
N PHE A 198 5.08 -3.57 -18.38
CA PHE A 198 5.37 -2.53 -19.34
C PHE A 198 6.82 -2.10 -19.19
N ALA A 199 7.68 -2.55 -20.10
CA ALA A 199 9.05 -2.05 -20.23
C ALA A 199 9.00 -0.64 -20.84
N VAL A 200 9.56 0.37 -20.16
CA VAL A 200 9.56 1.76 -20.61
C VAL A 200 11.00 2.19 -20.94
N ASP A 201 11.23 2.60 -22.18
CA ASP A 201 12.54 3.07 -22.62
C ASP A 201 12.46 4.01 -23.84
N ILE A 202 13.54 4.75 -24.09
CA ILE A 202 13.76 5.52 -25.32
C ILE A 202 14.60 4.73 -26.35
N ASN A 203 15.18 3.59 -25.97
CA ASN A 203 15.84 2.68 -26.90
C ASN A 203 14.83 1.67 -27.50
N ARG A 204 14.18 2.07 -28.61
CA ARG A 204 13.15 1.26 -29.30
C ARG A 204 13.66 -0.09 -29.79
N ALA A 205 14.93 -0.16 -30.22
CA ALA A 205 15.57 -1.41 -30.64
C ALA A 205 15.72 -2.40 -29.48
N SER A 206 16.15 -1.92 -28.31
CA SER A 206 16.25 -2.74 -27.11
C SER A 206 14.88 -3.29 -26.70
N LEU A 207 13.88 -2.43 -26.55
CA LEU A 207 12.49 -2.82 -26.25
C LEU A 207 11.99 -3.93 -27.18
N GLY A 208 12.17 -3.77 -28.50
CA GLY A 208 11.71 -4.75 -29.49
C GLY A 208 12.37 -6.13 -29.34
N SER A 209 13.61 -6.19 -28.87
CA SER A 209 14.33 -7.44 -28.63
C SER A 209 13.98 -8.10 -27.29
N HIS A 210 14.04 -7.36 -26.17
CA HIS A 210 13.87 -7.97 -24.86
C HIS A 210 12.40 -8.28 -24.54
N VAL A 211 11.44 -7.43 -24.92
CA VAL A 211 10.01 -7.67 -24.64
C VAL A 211 9.52 -8.93 -25.35
N GLN A 212 9.94 -9.16 -26.61
CA GLN A 212 9.61 -10.38 -27.37
C GLN A 212 10.31 -11.64 -26.79
N GLY A 213 11.41 -11.48 -26.06
CA GLY A 213 12.04 -12.56 -25.29
C GLY A 213 11.24 -12.90 -24.03
N LEU A 214 10.88 -11.90 -23.25
CA LEU A 214 10.10 -12.06 -22.01
C LEU A 214 8.70 -12.65 -22.30
N SER A 215 8.01 -12.18 -23.34
CA SER A 215 6.68 -12.68 -23.73
C SER A 215 6.68 -14.11 -24.30
N LYS A 216 7.84 -14.72 -24.50
CA LYS A 216 8.01 -16.15 -24.81
C LYS A 216 8.46 -16.98 -23.60
N ARG A 217 8.97 -16.33 -22.55
CA ARG A 217 9.45 -16.95 -21.31
C ARG A 217 8.34 -17.12 -20.28
N TYR A 218 7.44 -16.14 -20.19
CA TYR A 218 6.40 -16.07 -19.17
C TYR A 218 5.00 -16.25 -19.77
N ASN A 219 4.15 -17.02 -19.08
CA ASN A 219 2.79 -17.35 -19.51
C ASN A 219 1.73 -16.51 -18.76
N TYR A 220 2.02 -16.13 -17.52
CA TYR A 220 1.11 -15.35 -16.67
C TYR A 220 1.45 -13.85 -16.66
N ILE A 221 2.67 -13.49 -17.06
CA ILE A 221 3.15 -12.11 -17.15
C ILE A 221 3.03 -11.63 -18.60
N LEU A 222 2.04 -10.77 -18.87
CA LEU A 222 1.84 -10.19 -20.20
C LEU A 222 2.83 -9.03 -20.42
N CYS A 223 3.91 -9.29 -21.14
CA CYS A 223 4.98 -8.31 -21.40
C CYS A 223 4.72 -7.43 -22.62
N TYR A 224 4.87 -6.12 -22.46
CA TYR A 224 4.69 -5.08 -23.47
C TYR A 224 5.84 -4.07 -23.41
N GLY A 225 6.15 -3.43 -24.54
CA GLY A 225 7.10 -2.32 -24.62
C GLY A 225 6.39 -1.00 -24.85
N LEU A 226 6.80 0.04 -24.12
CA LEU A 226 6.34 1.41 -24.27
C LEU A 226 7.55 2.29 -24.65
N TYR A 227 7.65 2.62 -25.94
CA TYR A 227 8.63 3.57 -26.46
C TYR A 227 8.15 4.99 -26.18
N GLY A 228 8.83 5.68 -25.27
CA GLY A 228 8.36 6.95 -24.72
C GLY A 228 9.28 7.53 -23.64
N SER A 229 8.99 8.76 -23.21
CA SER A 229 9.62 9.32 -22.01
C SER A 229 8.90 8.84 -20.74
N PHE A 230 9.51 9.03 -19.57
CA PHE A 230 8.85 8.73 -18.29
C PHE A 230 7.61 9.59 -18.04
N GLU A 231 7.51 10.79 -18.63
CA GLU A 231 6.30 11.62 -18.60
C GLU A 231 5.18 11.00 -19.45
N ASP A 232 5.48 10.53 -20.66
CA ASP A 232 4.49 9.85 -21.50
C ASP A 232 4.02 8.54 -20.82
N ALA A 233 4.95 7.80 -20.21
CA ALA A 233 4.65 6.57 -19.46
C ALA A 233 3.84 6.82 -18.19
N ARG A 234 4.04 7.95 -17.50
CA ARG A 234 3.20 8.33 -16.36
C ARG A 234 1.74 8.55 -16.80
N ARG A 235 1.53 9.25 -17.91
CA ARG A 235 0.19 9.48 -18.48
C ARG A 235 -0.49 8.16 -18.89
N PHE A 236 0.28 7.23 -19.46
CA PHE A 236 -0.20 5.88 -19.77
C PHE A 236 -0.58 5.12 -18.48
N ALA A 237 0.22 5.21 -17.41
CA ALA A 237 -0.07 4.59 -16.13
C ALA A 237 -1.32 5.15 -15.43
N ILE A 238 -1.56 6.46 -15.51
CA ILE A 238 -2.80 7.10 -14.99
C ILE A 238 -4.05 6.54 -15.70
N ALA A 239 -3.96 6.25 -16.99
CA ALA A 239 -5.05 5.65 -17.78
C ALA A 239 -5.27 4.14 -17.52
N MET A 240 -4.35 3.47 -16.81
CA MET A 240 -4.41 2.02 -16.59
C MET A 240 -5.24 1.63 -15.35
N PRO A 241 -6.24 0.73 -15.49
CA PRO A 241 -7.03 0.25 -14.36
C PRO A 241 -6.25 -0.75 -13.49
N GLY A 242 -6.70 -0.90 -12.23
CA GLY A 242 -6.13 -1.82 -11.26
C GLY A 242 -4.90 -1.28 -10.52
N ASN A 243 -4.28 -2.16 -9.72
CA ASN A 243 -3.08 -1.85 -8.96
C ASN A 243 -1.88 -1.64 -9.89
N LYS A 244 -1.09 -0.61 -9.62
CA LYS A 244 0.03 -0.15 -10.46
C LYS A 244 1.30 -0.02 -9.64
N VAL A 245 2.41 -0.51 -10.18
CA VAL A 245 3.72 -0.48 -9.51
C VAL A 245 4.77 0.05 -10.47
N GLY A 246 5.35 1.20 -10.15
CA GLY A 246 6.54 1.68 -10.84
C GLY A 246 7.80 1.04 -10.26
N ILE A 247 8.72 0.66 -11.13
CA ILE A 247 10.04 0.17 -10.77
C ILE A 247 11.05 1.03 -11.54
N SER A 248 12.11 1.49 -10.88
CA SER A 248 13.25 2.08 -11.60
C SER A 248 14.54 1.57 -10.99
N CYS A 249 15.31 0.87 -11.80
CA CYS A 249 16.60 0.32 -11.43
C CYS A 249 17.73 1.34 -11.68
N SER A 250 18.89 1.11 -11.07
CA SER A 250 20.15 1.81 -11.37
C SER A 250 20.10 3.34 -11.21
N SER A 251 19.31 3.83 -10.26
CA SER A 251 19.03 5.26 -10.05
C SER A 251 18.44 5.99 -11.26
N THR A 252 17.85 5.30 -12.24
CA THR A 252 17.50 5.93 -13.53
C THR A 252 16.49 7.07 -13.38
N LEU A 253 15.44 6.86 -12.59
CA LEU A 253 14.45 7.89 -12.23
C LEU A 253 14.97 8.92 -11.20
N THR A 254 16.01 8.58 -10.44
CA THR A 254 16.51 9.36 -9.27
C THR A 254 17.85 10.06 -9.52
N ASN A 255 18.37 10.00 -10.75
CA ASN A 255 19.65 10.58 -11.14
C ASN A 255 19.50 12.04 -11.61
N PHE A 256 19.13 12.90 -10.66
CA PHE A 256 18.94 14.36 -10.75
C PHE A 256 19.26 14.99 -9.38
N GLU A 257 19.26 16.33 -9.24
CA GLU A 257 19.41 17.02 -7.94
C GLU A 257 18.24 16.72 -6.96
N PRO A 258 18.41 16.88 -5.62
CA PRO A 258 17.42 16.50 -4.61
C PRO A 258 16.02 17.05 -4.85
N GLU A 259 15.91 18.33 -5.21
CA GLU A 259 14.64 19.04 -5.47
C GLU A 259 13.98 18.61 -6.78
N GLU A 260 14.75 18.07 -7.73
CA GLU A 260 14.23 17.49 -8.98
C GLU A 260 13.76 16.07 -8.73
N VAL A 261 14.54 15.23 -8.03
CA VAL A 261 14.10 13.88 -7.62
C VAL A 261 12.82 13.97 -6.78
N CYS A 262 12.74 14.93 -5.86
CA CYS A 262 11.53 15.19 -5.07
C CYS A 262 10.31 15.48 -5.96
N ARG A 263 10.43 16.39 -6.95
CA ARG A 263 9.34 16.72 -7.89
C ARG A 263 8.99 15.57 -8.82
N ILE A 264 9.96 14.81 -9.30
CA ILE A 264 9.74 13.60 -10.11
C ILE A 264 8.91 12.60 -9.29
N LEU A 265 9.33 12.28 -8.06
CA LEU A 265 8.61 11.34 -7.20
C LEU A 265 7.21 11.84 -6.84
N GLN A 266 7.04 13.14 -6.54
CA GLN A 266 5.71 13.75 -6.34
C GLN A 266 4.80 13.54 -7.56
N SER A 267 5.32 13.71 -8.77
CA SER A 267 4.50 13.49 -9.98
C SER A 267 4.00 12.05 -10.09
N TRP A 268 4.75 11.04 -9.63
CA TRP A 268 4.34 9.63 -9.75
C TRP A 268 3.26 9.19 -8.74
N LEU A 269 2.93 9.99 -7.72
CA LEU A 269 1.88 9.69 -6.72
C LEU A 269 0.50 9.41 -7.36
N GLU A 270 0.15 10.16 -8.41
CA GLU A 270 -1.13 10.03 -9.14
C GLU A 270 -1.19 8.80 -10.06
N ALA A 271 -0.05 8.14 -10.32
CA ALA A 271 0.10 7.21 -11.44
C ALA A 271 0.35 5.76 -11.03
N VAL A 272 0.99 5.53 -9.88
CA VAL A 272 1.29 4.19 -9.36
C VAL A 272 1.04 4.11 -7.86
N ASP A 273 0.60 2.97 -7.37
CA ASP A 273 0.29 2.72 -5.95
C ASP A 273 1.55 2.36 -5.15
N ARG A 274 2.63 1.96 -5.83
CA ARG A 274 3.93 1.61 -5.24
C ARG A 274 5.09 2.01 -6.15
N LEU A 275 6.22 2.35 -5.56
CA LEU A 275 7.50 2.52 -6.25
C LEU A 275 8.54 1.57 -5.69
N ILE A 276 9.35 0.98 -6.56
CA ILE A 276 10.54 0.20 -6.16
C ILE A 276 11.77 0.83 -6.83
N LEU A 277 12.56 1.54 -6.03
CA LEU A 277 13.66 2.38 -6.52
C LEU A 277 15.01 1.78 -6.11
N GLY A 278 15.89 1.58 -7.09
CA GLY A 278 17.31 1.31 -6.83
C GLY A 278 18.07 2.62 -6.70
N GLN A 279 18.71 2.88 -5.55
CA GLN A 279 19.56 4.05 -5.34
C GLN A 279 20.98 3.64 -4.92
N HIS A 280 21.99 4.28 -5.51
CA HIS A 280 23.39 4.08 -5.13
C HIS A 280 23.86 5.15 -4.13
N GLU A 281 24.53 4.72 -3.07
CA GLU A 281 25.13 5.64 -2.10
C GLU A 281 26.48 6.20 -2.61
N PRO A 282 27.05 7.21 -1.93
CA PRO A 282 28.40 7.67 -2.21
C PRO A 282 29.44 6.57 -1.98
N VAL A 283 30.40 6.44 -2.90
CA VAL A 283 31.51 5.47 -2.81
C VAL A 283 32.86 6.16 -3.04
N GLY A 284 33.95 5.40 -2.84
CA GLY A 284 35.31 5.89 -3.02
C GLY A 284 35.65 6.15 -4.49
N GLU A 285 36.54 7.12 -4.72
CA GLU A 285 36.97 7.60 -6.05
C GLU A 285 37.30 6.47 -7.03
N LYS A 286 38.07 5.45 -6.60
CA LYS A 286 38.45 4.29 -7.43
C LYS A 286 37.27 3.45 -7.93
N GLU A 287 36.18 3.38 -7.17
CA GLU A 287 35.00 2.61 -7.56
C GLU A 287 34.13 3.41 -8.55
N LEU A 288 34.11 4.74 -8.38
CA LEU A 288 33.53 5.67 -9.35
C LEU A 288 34.33 5.68 -10.67
N GLU A 289 35.67 5.74 -10.61
CA GLU A 289 36.56 5.58 -11.77
C GLU A 289 36.25 4.27 -12.52
N SER A 290 36.17 3.14 -11.80
CA SER A 290 35.89 1.83 -12.39
C SER A 290 34.52 1.72 -13.09
N SER A 291 33.60 2.64 -12.78
CA SER A 291 32.24 2.67 -13.33
C SER A 291 32.06 3.71 -14.46
N TYR A 292 32.79 4.83 -14.41
CA TYR A 292 32.54 6.00 -15.27
C TYR A 292 33.78 6.50 -16.05
N HIS A 293 34.95 5.90 -15.86
CA HIS A 293 36.20 6.28 -16.55
C HIS A 293 36.80 5.11 -17.35
N THR A 294 35.92 4.30 -17.95
CA THR A 294 36.27 3.16 -18.80
C THR A 294 36.27 3.54 -20.29
N PRO A 295 36.98 2.78 -21.16
CA PRO A 295 36.91 2.97 -22.61
C PRO A 295 35.47 2.90 -23.13
N GLY A 296 34.70 1.88 -22.73
CA GLY A 296 33.31 1.72 -23.13
C GLY A 296 32.38 2.87 -22.70
N PHE A 297 32.62 3.50 -21.54
CA PHE A 297 31.90 4.73 -21.18
C PHE A 297 32.31 5.92 -22.06
N THR A 298 33.59 6.03 -22.41
CA THR A 298 34.07 7.07 -23.33
C THR A 298 33.49 6.91 -24.74
N GLU A 299 33.38 5.66 -25.21
CA GLU A 299 32.72 5.29 -26.48
C GLU A 299 31.22 5.58 -26.44
N PHE A 300 30.51 5.21 -25.36
CA PHE A 300 29.10 5.53 -25.13
C PHE A 300 28.83 7.05 -25.17
N MET A 301 29.68 7.85 -24.51
CA MET A 301 29.56 9.29 -24.55
C MET A 301 29.86 9.86 -25.95
N ARG A 302 30.88 9.37 -26.67
CA ARG A 302 31.16 9.81 -28.05
C ARG A 302 30.03 9.42 -29.03
N GLY A 303 29.48 8.22 -28.92
CA GLY A 303 28.29 7.83 -29.68
C GLY A 303 27.08 8.75 -29.41
N GLY A 304 26.98 9.32 -28.20
CA GLY A 304 26.02 10.38 -27.88
C GLY A 304 26.24 11.69 -28.64
N TRP A 305 27.48 12.07 -28.97
CA TRP A 305 27.77 13.19 -29.88
C TRP A 305 27.37 12.86 -31.32
N ASP A 306 27.72 11.66 -31.80
CA ASP A 306 27.35 11.22 -33.15
C ASP A 306 25.82 11.18 -33.33
N LYS A 307 25.08 10.69 -32.32
CA LYS A 307 23.62 10.71 -32.29
C LYS A 307 23.03 12.11 -32.16
N ALA A 308 23.61 13.00 -31.35
CA ALA A 308 23.18 14.40 -31.30
C ALA A 308 23.37 15.09 -32.66
N ASN A 309 24.51 14.87 -33.33
CA ASN A 309 24.78 15.38 -34.68
C ASN A 309 23.80 14.80 -35.72
N GLN A 310 23.48 13.51 -35.63
CA GLN A 310 22.50 12.84 -36.50
C GLN A 310 21.11 13.47 -36.34
N VAL A 311 20.65 13.68 -35.10
CA VAL A 311 19.33 14.23 -34.79
C VAL A 311 19.23 15.73 -35.17
N LEU A 312 20.29 16.50 -34.98
CA LEU A 312 20.36 17.93 -35.37
C LEU A 312 20.56 18.16 -36.88
N GLY A 313 20.77 17.10 -37.67
CA GLY A 313 21.07 17.19 -39.11
C GLY A 313 22.38 17.93 -39.46
N ARG A 314 23.24 18.22 -38.47
CA ARG A 314 24.47 18.99 -38.60
C ARG A 314 25.55 18.53 -37.62
N THR A 315 26.81 18.65 -37.99
CA THR A 315 27.92 18.41 -37.05
C THR A 315 28.07 19.60 -36.12
N GLU A 316 27.65 19.46 -34.86
CA GLU A 316 27.86 20.42 -33.78
C GLU A 316 28.99 19.99 -32.84
N PHE A 317 29.05 18.68 -32.55
CA PHE A 317 29.95 18.08 -31.57
C PHE A 317 31.04 17.24 -32.25
N ASP A 318 32.30 17.52 -31.93
CA ASP A 318 33.48 16.76 -32.37
C ASP A 318 34.67 17.07 -31.43
N ASP A 319 35.72 16.23 -31.48
CA ASP A 319 36.95 16.38 -30.67
C ASP A 319 37.79 17.63 -31.00
N ALA A 320 37.49 18.38 -32.07
CA ALA A 320 38.20 19.61 -32.43
C ALA A 320 37.54 20.88 -31.85
N ARG A 321 36.21 20.85 -31.66
CA ARG A 321 35.43 21.93 -31.03
C ARG A 321 35.14 21.69 -29.55
N TRP A 322 35.11 20.45 -29.09
CA TRP A 322 34.67 20.09 -27.74
C TRP A 322 35.58 19.08 -27.07
N THR A 323 35.68 19.17 -25.74
CA THR A 323 36.31 18.14 -24.89
C THR A 323 35.33 17.72 -23.81
N LEU A 324 35.22 16.41 -23.57
CA LEU A 324 34.50 15.87 -22.42
C LEU A 324 35.35 16.07 -21.15
N ARG A 325 34.76 16.61 -20.08
CA ARG A 325 35.39 16.76 -18.77
C ARG A 325 34.46 16.26 -17.68
N CYS A 326 34.98 15.49 -16.73
CA CYS A 326 34.27 15.14 -15.50
C CYS A 326 34.63 16.14 -14.39
N LYS A 327 33.65 16.52 -13.57
CA LYS A 327 33.86 17.15 -12.27
C LYS A 327 33.11 16.37 -11.20
N ILE A 328 33.79 16.05 -10.11
CA ILE A 328 33.20 15.38 -8.95
C ILE A 328 32.72 16.43 -7.96
N SER A 329 31.47 16.33 -7.49
CA SER A 329 30.98 16.98 -6.27
C SER A 329 30.92 15.99 -5.12
N THR A 330 30.88 16.48 -3.87
CA THR A 330 30.84 15.65 -2.66
C THR A 330 29.54 15.76 -1.86
N LEU A 331 28.77 16.84 -2.03
CA LEU A 331 27.50 17.10 -1.33
C LEU A 331 26.46 17.69 -2.29
N PRO A 332 25.51 16.87 -2.83
CA PRO A 332 25.58 15.40 -2.87
C PRO A 332 26.78 14.92 -3.70
N GLN A 333 27.18 13.66 -3.54
CA GLN A 333 28.23 13.10 -4.40
C GLN A 333 27.67 12.93 -5.82
N CYS A 334 28.30 13.57 -6.81
CA CYS A 334 27.89 13.44 -8.21
C CYS A 334 29.09 13.46 -9.14
N HIS A 335 29.12 12.54 -10.11
CA HIS A 335 29.97 12.66 -11.29
C HIS A 335 29.24 13.49 -12.33
N MET A 336 29.75 14.69 -12.63
CA MET A 336 29.17 15.60 -13.60
C MET A 336 30.05 15.71 -14.84
N PHE A 337 29.63 15.04 -15.92
CA PHE A 337 30.26 15.13 -17.23
C PHE A 337 29.73 16.34 -18.00
N ARG A 338 30.67 17.10 -18.58
CA ARG A 338 30.43 18.35 -19.29
C ARG A 338 31.13 18.35 -20.64
N CYS A 339 30.50 18.97 -21.64
CA CYS A 339 31.17 19.36 -22.88
C CYS A 339 31.73 20.77 -22.68
N THR A 340 33.05 20.92 -22.65
CA THR A 340 33.71 22.25 -22.63
C THR A 340 34.17 22.58 -24.04
N SER A 341 33.90 23.81 -24.51
CA SER A 341 34.35 24.24 -25.84
C SER A 341 35.87 24.47 -25.85
N LEU A 342 36.52 23.99 -26.90
CA LEU A 342 37.92 24.26 -27.23
C LEU A 342 38.08 25.57 -28.02
N VAL A 343 37.03 25.99 -28.73
CA VAL A 343 37.03 27.17 -29.63
C VAL A 343 36.40 28.41 -29.01
N GLN A 344 35.57 28.27 -27.96
CA GLN A 344 34.97 29.38 -27.22
C GLN A 344 35.26 29.23 -25.71
N PRO A 345 36.42 29.72 -25.22
CA PRO A 345 36.81 29.60 -23.82
C PRO A 345 35.75 30.16 -22.86
N GLY A 346 35.38 29.36 -21.86
CA GLY A 346 34.31 29.68 -20.90
C GLY A 346 32.94 29.09 -21.25
N THR A 347 32.73 28.60 -22.47
CA THR A 347 31.49 27.89 -22.85
C THR A 347 31.55 26.43 -22.39
N GLU A 348 30.61 26.02 -21.53
CA GLU A 348 30.41 24.62 -21.13
C GLU A 348 28.92 24.24 -21.10
N PHE A 349 28.63 22.98 -21.44
CA PHE A 349 27.33 22.36 -21.25
C PHE A 349 27.44 21.22 -20.22
N PHE A 350 26.55 21.19 -19.23
CA PHE A 350 26.27 20.01 -18.40
C PHE A 350 25.60 18.95 -19.28
N TRP A 351 26.04 17.69 -19.25
CA TRP A 351 25.48 16.65 -20.14
C TRP A 351 24.99 15.42 -19.39
N PHE A 352 25.90 14.75 -18.68
CA PHE A 352 25.59 13.49 -18.00
C PHE A 352 25.98 13.58 -16.53
N ALA A 353 25.00 13.41 -15.65
CA ALA A 353 25.18 13.40 -14.21
C ALA A 353 25.04 11.97 -13.66
N CYS A 354 25.68 11.69 -12.52
CA CYS A 354 25.53 10.44 -11.77
C CYS A 354 25.41 10.74 -10.27
N TYR A 355 24.23 11.17 -9.83
CA TYR A 355 23.95 11.52 -8.43
C TYR A 355 23.92 10.30 -7.52
N LYS A 356 24.55 10.45 -6.36
CA LYS A 356 24.68 9.45 -5.29
C LYS A 356 24.20 10.06 -3.98
N TYR A 357 23.38 9.30 -3.26
CA TYR A 357 22.69 9.75 -2.04
C TYR A 357 22.87 8.72 -0.95
N THR A 358 23.29 9.15 0.24
CA THR A 358 23.23 8.29 1.42
C THR A 358 21.78 7.86 1.67
N THR A 359 21.59 6.72 2.32
CA THR A 359 20.26 6.23 2.72
C THR A 359 19.45 7.31 3.44
N LEU A 360 20.06 8.14 4.30
CA LEU A 360 19.36 9.22 5.01
C LEU A 360 18.90 10.36 4.09
N GLU A 361 19.78 10.84 3.20
CA GLU A 361 19.41 11.88 2.22
C GLU A 361 18.28 11.40 1.30
N PHE A 362 18.38 10.15 0.80
CA PHE A 362 17.37 9.60 -0.09
C PHE A 362 16.03 9.35 0.63
N GLN A 363 16.06 8.86 1.89
CA GLN A 363 14.85 8.73 2.71
C GLN A 363 14.16 10.08 2.97
N ASP A 364 14.92 11.17 3.15
CA ASP A 364 14.37 12.52 3.31
C ASP A 364 13.79 13.09 2.01
N ILE A 365 14.46 12.90 0.86
CA ILE A 365 13.92 13.23 -0.48
C ILE A 365 12.59 12.51 -0.71
N VAL A 366 12.56 11.19 -0.47
CA VAL A 366 11.35 10.35 -0.58
C VAL A 366 10.23 10.87 0.32
N LYS A 367 10.52 11.15 1.60
CA LYS A 367 9.56 11.68 2.56
C LYS A 367 9.00 13.05 2.15
N LYS A 368 9.86 13.97 1.67
CA LYS A 368 9.46 15.27 1.12
C LYS A 368 8.61 15.14 -0.15
N SER A 369 8.79 14.04 -0.89
CA SER A 369 8.01 13.75 -2.08
C SER A 369 6.63 13.11 -1.82
N GLY A 370 6.21 12.96 -0.56
CA GLY A 370 4.92 12.38 -0.17
C GLY A 370 4.90 10.85 -0.06
N TRP A 371 5.96 10.17 -0.51
CA TRP A 371 6.10 8.72 -0.44
C TRP A 371 6.54 8.24 0.94
N ARG A 372 6.07 7.06 1.36
CA ARG A 372 6.58 6.35 2.54
C ARG A 372 7.45 5.19 2.10
N VAL A 373 8.67 5.10 2.66
CA VAL A 373 9.48 3.88 2.61
C VAL A 373 8.78 2.80 3.43
N SER A 374 8.42 1.70 2.79
CA SER A 374 7.89 0.50 3.45
C SER A 374 9.00 -0.50 3.79
N LYS A 375 9.99 -0.66 2.90
CA LYS A 375 11.18 -1.50 3.11
C LYS A 375 12.44 -0.90 2.50
N HIS A 376 13.60 -1.27 3.02
CA HIS A 376 14.93 -0.92 2.51
C HIS A 376 15.82 -2.15 2.57
N TYR A 377 16.60 -2.37 1.51
CA TYR A 377 17.57 -3.45 1.40
C TYR A 377 18.88 -2.84 0.88
N GLN A 378 20.03 -3.32 1.34
CA GLN A 378 21.34 -2.75 0.99
C GLN A 378 22.39 -3.84 0.83
N ASP A 379 23.25 -3.70 -0.19
CA ASP A 379 24.49 -4.47 -0.29
C ASP A 379 25.65 -3.62 0.22
N GLU A 380 26.15 -3.95 1.41
CA GLU A 380 27.24 -3.24 2.08
C GLU A 380 28.54 -3.14 1.26
N LYS A 381 28.78 -4.09 0.34
CA LYS A 381 30.01 -4.18 -0.44
C LYS A 381 30.03 -3.23 -1.65
N THR A 382 28.91 -3.06 -2.32
CA THR A 382 28.76 -2.18 -3.50
C THR A 382 28.08 -0.86 -3.17
N LYS A 383 27.55 -0.71 -1.95
CA LYS A 383 26.78 0.45 -1.49
C LYS A 383 25.59 0.79 -2.39
N MET A 384 25.01 -0.26 -2.99
CA MET A 384 23.71 -0.19 -3.64
C MET A 384 22.60 -0.43 -2.62
N SER A 385 21.58 0.43 -2.64
CA SER A 385 20.34 0.29 -1.88
C SER A 385 19.15 0.10 -2.81
N ARG A 386 18.14 -0.62 -2.33
CA ARG A 386 16.82 -0.70 -2.94
C ARG A 386 15.77 -0.32 -1.90
N HIS A 387 14.91 0.62 -2.26
CA HIS A 387 13.82 1.10 -1.42
C HIS A 387 12.50 0.61 -2.01
N GLY A 388 11.73 -0.09 -1.20
CA GLY A 388 10.32 -0.35 -1.45
C GLY A 388 9.51 0.81 -0.86
N HIS A 389 8.63 1.38 -1.69
CA HIS A 389 7.72 2.44 -1.30
C HIS A 389 6.28 2.01 -1.62
N ALA A 390 5.37 2.42 -0.76
CA ALA A 390 3.95 2.43 -1.09
C ALA A 390 3.45 3.87 -1.08
N ASN A 391 2.43 4.16 -1.88
CA ASN A 391 1.47 5.18 -1.51
C ASN A 391 0.96 4.78 -0.12
N SER A 392 1.03 5.72 0.82
CA SER A 392 0.13 5.61 1.96
C SER A 392 -1.28 5.79 1.42
N ASN A 393 -2.28 5.11 1.97
CA ASN A 393 -3.69 5.38 1.67
C ASN A 393 -4.16 6.67 2.40
N ILE A 394 -3.36 7.72 2.24
CA ILE A 394 -3.57 9.12 2.60
C ILE A 394 -3.41 9.84 1.27
N GLY A 395 -4.51 10.32 0.68
CA GLY A 395 -4.50 10.89 -0.67
C GLY A 395 -3.77 12.24 -0.71
N VAL A 396 -2.46 12.21 -0.96
CA VAL A 396 -1.60 13.41 -1.03
C VAL A 396 -1.88 14.23 -2.30
N SER A 397 -2.97 14.98 -2.27
CA SER A 397 -3.09 16.19 -3.09
C SER A 397 -1.97 17.17 -2.71
N PRO A 398 -1.42 17.97 -3.64
CA PRO A 398 -0.53 19.09 -3.32
C PRO A 398 -1.14 20.10 -2.33
N HIS A 399 -2.46 20.06 -2.15
CA HIS A 399 -3.22 20.81 -1.14
C HIS A 399 -4.09 19.86 -0.28
N GLY A 400 -3.49 18.74 0.17
CA GLY A 400 -4.15 17.68 0.94
C GLY A 400 -4.85 18.17 2.21
N THR A 401 -6.17 18.34 2.12
CA THR A 401 -7.05 18.69 3.24
C THR A 401 -7.44 17.40 3.99
N ASP A 402 -6.55 16.94 4.87
CA ASP A 402 -6.92 15.96 5.89
C ASP A 402 -7.90 16.58 6.92
N ILE A 403 -8.60 15.73 7.68
CA ILE A 403 -9.65 16.14 8.62
C ILE A 403 -9.45 15.40 9.95
N PHE A 404 -9.46 16.12 11.07
CA PHE A 404 -9.16 15.54 12.39
C PHE A 404 -10.02 16.14 13.52
N THR A 405 -11.07 15.42 13.91
CA THR A 405 -12.11 15.82 14.90
C THR A 405 -11.60 16.15 16.29
N LEU A 406 -12.01 17.29 16.85
CA LEU A 406 -11.99 17.64 18.27
C LEU A 406 -13.10 18.65 18.65
N SER A 407 -13.35 18.83 19.96
CA SER A 407 -13.96 20.04 20.55
C SER A 407 -13.16 20.53 21.77
N ASP A 408 -12.99 21.85 21.88
CA ASP A 408 -13.18 22.64 23.12
C ASP A 408 -13.22 24.14 22.79
N LYS A 409 -13.89 24.94 23.63
CA LYS A 409 -13.78 26.42 23.59
C LYS A 409 -12.39 26.91 24.01
N ASP A 410 -11.74 26.15 24.88
CA ASP A 410 -10.33 26.37 25.24
C ASP A 410 -9.35 25.90 24.14
N PHE A 411 -9.79 25.09 23.17
CA PHE A 411 -8.93 24.59 22.09
C PHE A 411 -8.49 25.71 21.16
N ASP A 412 -9.35 26.71 20.93
CA ASP A 412 -9.03 27.86 20.11
C ASP A 412 -7.88 28.68 20.72
N GLN A 413 -7.87 28.87 22.05
CA GLN A 413 -6.76 29.50 22.77
C GLN A 413 -5.50 28.63 22.78
N PHE A 414 -5.65 27.30 22.85
CA PHE A 414 -4.53 26.36 22.77
C PHE A 414 -3.83 26.39 21.40
N ILE A 415 -4.57 26.47 20.30
CA ILE A 415 -4.01 26.56 18.95
C ILE A 415 -3.47 27.97 18.65
N HIS A 416 -4.22 29.04 18.96
CA HIS A 416 -3.80 30.42 18.72
C HIS A 416 -2.59 30.86 19.56
N SER A 417 -2.22 30.13 20.62
CA SER A 417 -0.95 30.31 21.34
C SER A 417 0.27 29.65 20.68
N GLY A 418 0.11 29.08 19.48
CA GLY A 418 1.20 28.55 18.65
C GLY A 418 1.59 27.10 18.93
N ASN A 419 0.74 26.33 19.62
CA ASN A 419 1.00 24.91 19.89
C ASN A 419 0.74 24.06 18.64
N VAL A 420 1.77 23.35 18.18
CA VAL A 420 1.69 22.45 17.02
C VAL A 420 1.34 21.04 17.48
N VAL A 421 0.18 20.53 17.04
CA VAL A 421 -0.27 19.15 17.30
C VAL A 421 0.50 18.18 16.41
N LYS A 422 1.27 17.26 16.99
CA LYS A 422 2.24 16.41 16.29
C LYS A 422 1.65 15.03 15.98
N ASN A 423 2.25 14.33 15.02
CA ASN A 423 2.00 12.90 14.86
C ASN A 423 2.38 12.14 16.14
N GLY A 424 1.41 11.52 16.80
CA GLY A 424 1.52 10.95 18.14
C GLY A 424 0.64 11.64 19.19
N ASP A 425 0.17 12.85 18.91
CA ASP A 425 -0.98 13.46 19.59
C ASP A 425 -2.25 12.90 18.94
N PHE A 426 -3.12 12.29 19.74
CA PHE A 426 -4.05 11.25 19.27
C PHE A 426 -5.31 11.79 18.56
N LEU A 427 -5.34 11.68 17.23
CA LEU A 427 -6.48 11.96 16.33
C LEU A 427 -6.42 11.06 15.07
N PRO A 428 -7.52 10.84 14.31
CA PRO A 428 -8.85 11.44 14.44
C PRO A 428 -10.07 10.51 14.46
N ASP A 429 -11.23 11.04 14.89
CA ASP A 429 -12.54 10.39 14.70
C ASP A 429 -13.52 11.23 13.85
N ASN A 430 -13.36 11.20 12.53
CA ASN A 430 -14.37 11.53 11.48
C ASN A 430 -13.81 10.95 10.17
N LEU A 431 -14.62 10.90 9.11
CA LEU A 431 -14.16 10.50 7.79
C LEU A 431 -13.28 11.60 7.18
N THR A 432 -12.03 11.26 6.88
CA THR A 432 -11.13 12.10 6.06
C THR A 432 -11.72 12.33 4.66
N GLN A 433 -11.20 13.30 3.91
CA GLN A 433 -11.65 13.48 2.52
C GLN A 433 -11.39 12.26 1.62
N HIS A 434 -10.43 11.39 1.96
CA HIS A 434 -10.28 10.08 1.33
C HIS A 434 -11.36 9.09 1.79
N GLY A 435 -11.66 8.99 3.09
CA GLY A 435 -12.78 8.18 3.61
C GLY A 435 -14.14 8.58 3.04
N LYS A 436 -14.41 9.89 2.92
CA LYS A 436 -15.61 10.46 2.26
C LYS A 436 -15.62 10.24 0.73
N LYS A 437 -14.55 9.71 0.12
CA LYS A 437 -14.50 9.27 -1.30
C LYS A 437 -14.64 7.76 -1.43
N GLU A 438 -13.89 6.98 -0.64
CA GLU A 438 -14.02 5.51 -0.60
C GLU A 438 -15.43 5.07 -0.25
N LEU A 439 -16.10 5.78 0.67
CA LEU A 439 -17.50 5.51 1.01
C LEU A 439 -18.44 5.67 -0.20
N ARG A 440 -18.18 6.66 -1.06
CA ARG A 440 -18.96 6.85 -2.30
C ARG A 440 -18.62 5.79 -3.34
N ARG A 441 -17.33 5.50 -3.58
CA ARG A 441 -16.91 4.36 -4.43
C ARG A 441 -17.62 3.08 -4.01
N TYR A 442 -17.59 2.74 -2.72
CA TYR A 442 -18.20 1.53 -2.20
C TYR A 442 -19.72 1.51 -2.40
N VAL A 443 -20.41 2.62 -2.14
CA VAL A 443 -21.86 2.76 -2.39
C VAL A 443 -22.20 2.60 -3.89
N ASP A 444 -21.40 3.21 -4.77
CA ASP A 444 -21.59 3.17 -6.22
C ASP A 444 -21.29 1.76 -6.80
N GLU A 445 -20.19 1.13 -6.38
CA GLU A 445 -19.74 -0.19 -6.86
C GLU A 445 -20.52 -1.36 -6.24
N HIS A 446 -21.07 -1.19 -5.03
CA HIS A 446 -21.84 -2.22 -4.31
C HIS A 446 -23.30 -1.82 -4.08
N ALA A 447 -23.89 -1.04 -4.99
CA ALA A 447 -25.28 -0.56 -4.88
C ALA A 447 -26.31 -1.69 -4.66
N GLU A 448 -26.16 -2.84 -5.34
CA GLU A 448 -27.03 -4.01 -5.14
C GLU A 448 -26.89 -4.62 -3.73
N PHE A 449 -25.66 -4.74 -3.23
CA PHE A 449 -25.41 -5.19 -1.87
C PHE A 449 -26.08 -4.24 -0.87
N CYS A 450 -25.84 -2.94 -1.00
CA CYS A 450 -26.36 -1.91 -0.10
C CYS A 450 -27.89 -1.89 -0.10
N ALA A 451 -28.52 -1.84 -1.27
CA ALA A 451 -29.99 -1.88 -1.41
C ALA A 451 -30.62 -3.17 -0.86
N SER A 452 -29.85 -4.26 -0.74
CA SER A 452 -30.31 -5.53 -0.16
C SER A 452 -30.16 -5.64 1.37
N LEU A 453 -29.71 -4.59 2.05
CA LEU A 453 -29.58 -4.55 3.51
C LEU A 453 -30.94 -4.36 4.20
N ASP A 454 -31.11 -5.04 5.34
CA ASP A 454 -32.32 -4.97 6.16
C ASP A 454 -32.12 -4.24 7.50
N LEU A 455 -30.85 -4.01 7.88
CA LEU A 455 -30.38 -3.44 9.13
C LEU A 455 -28.91 -3.00 8.96
N ILE A 456 -28.57 -1.80 9.42
CA ILE A 456 -27.17 -1.37 9.55
C ILE A 456 -26.90 -1.09 11.04
N LEU A 457 -25.92 -1.79 11.60
CA LEU A 457 -25.43 -1.59 12.96
C LEU A 457 -24.12 -0.79 12.92
N CYS A 458 -23.98 0.23 13.76
CA CYS A 458 -22.76 1.02 13.84
C CYS A 458 -22.24 1.15 15.27
N SER A 459 -20.96 1.48 15.41
CA SER A 459 -20.39 1.93 16.68
C SER A 459 -20.79 3.39 16.95
N PRO A 460 -20.64 3.87 18.20
CA PRO A 460 -20.89 5.27 18.56
C PRO A 460 -19.74 6.21 18.15
N LEU A 461 -18.80 5.77 17.29
CA LEU A 461 -17.68 6.61 16.85
C LEU A 461 -18.09 7.32 15.56
N THR A 462 -17.75 8.60 15.44
CA THR A 462 -18.14 9.51 14.36
C THR A 462 -17.91 8.90 12.99
N ARG A 463 -16.72 8.32 12.74
CA ARG A 463 -16.40 7.67 11.46
C ARG A 463 -17.32 6.48 11.15
N SER A 464 -17.75 5.72 12.15
CA SER A 464 -18.64 4.56 12.01
C SER A 464 -20.08 5.00 11.76
N VAL A 465 -20.59 5.96 12.55
CA VAL A 465 -21.94 6.52 12.35
C VAL A 465 -22.07 7.15 10.96
N LEU A 466 -21.09 7.93 10.50
CA LEU A 466 -21.15 8.57 9.18
C LEU A 466 -20.98 7.57 8.03
N THR A 467 -20.14 6.54 8.18
CA THR A 467 -20.04 5.42 7.22
C THR A 467 -21.39 4.70 7.11
N ALA A 468 -22.02 4.36 8.24
CA ALA A 468 -23.31 3.70 8.28
C ALA A 468 -24.43 4.54 7.66
N LYS A 469 -24.43 5.85 7.88
CA LYS A 469 -25.40 6.78 7.27
C LYS A 469 -25.21 6.91 5.76
N GLY A 470 -23.98 6.97 5.26
CA GLY A 470 -23.71 6.99 3.81
C GLY A 470 -24.21 5.73 3.09
N LEU A 471 -24.11 4.55 3.71
CA LEU A 471 -24.63 3.29 3.15
C LEU A 471 -26.15 3.15 3.29
N ALA A 472 -26.77 3.98 4.13
CA ALA A 472 -28.22 4.16 4.20
C ALA A 472 -28.75 5.19 3.17
N GLU A 473 -27.89 5.91 2.44
CA GLU A 473 -28.35 6.81 1.36
C GLU A 473 -28.95 6.03 0.18
N THR A 474 -28.54 4.78 -0.01
CA THR A 474 -29.05 3.87 -1.07
C THR A 474 -29.82 2.66 -0.53
N SER A 475 -30.26 2.67 0.73
CA SER A 475 -31.01 1.55 1.33
C SER A 475 -32.05 2.00 2.36
N GLU A 476 -33.19 1.32 2.41
CA GLU A 476 -34.22 1.54 3.44
C GLU A 476 -33.86 0.90 4.81
N ALA A 477 -32.58 0.57 5.02
CA ALA A 477 -32.11 -0.13 6.20
C ALA A 477 -32.02 0.84 7.40
N PRO A 478 -32.66 0.55 8.55
CA PRO A 478 -32.52 1.37 9.74
C PRO A 478 -31.08 1.31 10.25
N VAL A 479 -30.51 2.48 10.56
CA VAL A 479 -29.18 2.61 11.17
C VAL A 479 -29.34 2.64 12.69
N VAL A 480 -28.72 1.67 13.36
CA VAL A 480 -28.80 1.47 14.81
C VAL A 480 -27.40 1.48 15.43
N CYS A 481 -27.15 2.45 16.31
CA CYS A 481 -25.92 2.56 17.07
C CYS A 481 -25.95 1.65 18.30
N LEU A 482 -24.94 0.78 18.43
CA LEU A 482 -24.71 -0.06 19.60
C LEU A 482 -23.38 0.32 20.25
N PHE A 483 -23.42 0.84 21.48
CA PHE A 483 -22.22 1.33 22.18
C PHE A 483 -21.14 0.25 22.37
N GLY A 484 -21.50 -1.03 22.42
CA GLY A 484 -20.55 -2.15 22.50
C GLY A 484 -19.70 -2.37 21.23
N LEU A 485 -20.09 -1.80 20.08
CA LEU A 485 -19.32 -1.89 18.82
C LEU A 485 -18.16 -0.88 18.74
N ALA A 486 -17.93 -0.09 19.79
CA ALA A 486 -16.76 0.80 19.91
C ALA A 486 -15.44 0.02 19.81
N GLU A 487 -14.34 0.69 19.49
CA GLU A 487 -13.03 0.03 19.44
C GLU A 487 -12.56 -0.35 20.86
N ASN A 488 -11.70 -1.36 20.96
CA ASN A 488 -11.18 -1.92 22.21
C ASN A 488 -10.03 -1.12 22.85
N THR A 489 -9.49 -0.12 22.15
CA THR A 489 -8.36 0.73 22.58
C THR A 489 -8.84 1.97 23.34
N ASN A 490 -8.00 2.51 24.22
CA ASN A 490 -8.29 3.74 24.98
C ASN A 490 -7.69 5.00 24.31
N TRP A 491 -7.24 4.95 23.05
CA TRP A 491 -6.74 6.13 22.34
C TRP A 491 -7.86 7.16 22.13
N ILE A 492 -7.53 8.46 22.05
CA ILE A 492 -8.54 9.53 21.95
C ILE A 492 -9.38 9.43 20.67
N GLN A 493 -8.82 8.95 19.56
CA GLN A 493 -9.62 8.71 18.35
C GLN A 493 -10.54 7.48 18.44
N ASP A 494 -10.46 6.66 19.49
CA ASP A 494 -11.20 5.39 19.60
C ASP A 494 -12.32 5.42 20.66
N ILE A 495 -12.54 6.59 21.26
CA ILE A 495 -13.69 6.85 22.14
C ILE A 495 -14.80 7.59 21.37
N PRO A 496 -16.08 7.45 21.75
CA PRO A 496 -17.17 8.22 21.14
C PRO A 496 -16.97 9.74 21.29
N PRO A 497 -17.49 10.56 20.35
CA PRO A 497 -17.51 12.01 20.52
C PRO A 497 -18.45 12.43 21.66
N ILE A 498 -18.26 13.65 22.16
CA ILE A 498 -19.27 14.35 22.96
C ILE A 498 -20.38 14.79 22.00
N THR A 499 -21.65 14.67 22.42
CA THR A 499 -22.78 15.04 21.56
C THR A 499 -23.76 15.96 22.25
N TYR A 500 -24.47 16.78 21.48
CA TYR A 500 -25.56 17.62 21.95
C TYR A 500 -26.82 17.41 21.09
N VAL A 501 -27.99 17.63 21.69
CA VAL A 501 -29.28 17.51 21.00
C VAL A 501 -29.85 18.89 20.67
N LYS A 502 -30.19 19.13 19.40
CA LYS A 502 -30.77 20.39 18.91
C LYS A 502 -31.90 20.09 17.94
N GLY A 503 -33.12 20.54 18.27
CA GLY A 503 -34.31 20.31 17.43
C GLY A 503 -34.67 18.83 17.24
N GLY A 504 -34.42 17.99 18.25
CA GLY A 504 -34.67 16.54 18.20
C GLY A 504 -33.61 15.72 17.45
N LYS A 505 -32.61 16.36 16.83
CA LYS A 505 -31.45 15.71 16.21
C LYS A 505 -30.23 15.76 17.12
N ARG A 506 -29.35 14.75 17.02
CA ARG A 506 -28.09 14.65 17.75
C ARG A 506 -26.93 15.05 16.85
N TYR A 507 -26.02 15.86 17.38
CA TYR A 507 -24.84 16.37 16.67
C TYR A 507 -23.58 16.21 17.51
N ALA A 508 -22.44 16.14 16.83
CA ALA A 508 -21.14 16.48 17.39
C ALA A 508 -20.54 17.63 16.58
N SER A 509 -19.80 18.54 17.21
CA SER A 509 -18.84 19.36 16.47
C SER A 509 -17.58 18.55 16.20
N THR A 510 -16.94 18.81 15.07
CA THR A 510 -15.64 18.24 14.71
C THR A 510 -14.78 19.34 14.12
N VAL A 511 -13.47 19.16 14.09
CA VAL A 511 -12.56 20.05 13.38
C VAL A 511 -11.77 19.29 12.30
N SER A 512 -11.09 20.05 11.46
CA SER A 512 -10.20 19.58 10.41
C SER A 512 -8.80 20.09 10.74
N LEU A 513 -7.78 19.22 10.75
CA LEU A 513 -6.38 19.64 10.93
C LEU A 513 -5.53 19.25 9.72
N ALA A 514 -4.45 19.97 9.45
CA ALA A 514 -3.49 19.61 8.43
C ALA A 514 -2.67 18.38 8.84
N GLY A 515 -2.43 17.49 7.89
CA GLY A 515 -1.46 16.40 8.01
C GLY A 515 -0.04 16.81 7.58
N GLY A 516 0.85 15.82 7.48
CA GLY A 516 2.18 15.97 6.88
C GLY A 516 3.07 17.03 7.54
N SER A 517 3.75 17.84 6.74
CA SER A 517 4.71 18.86 7.19
C SER A 517 4.04 20.11 7.80
N ALA A 518 2.73 20.28 7.64
CA ALA A 518 1.93 21.32 8.31
C ALA A 518 1.14 20.76 9.52
N GLY A 519 1.52 19.55 9.97
CA GLY A 519 0.84 18.75 10.99
C GLY A 519 0.27 19.55 12.15
N GLY A 520 -1.04 19.43 12.38
CA GLY A 520 -1.74 20.02 13.52
C GLY A 520 -2.32 21.43 13.32
N THR A 521 -2.14 22.04 12.15
CA THR A 521 -2.74 23.35 11.83
C THR A 521 -4.25 23.22 11.65
N LEU A 522 -5.07 24.06 12.29
CA LEU A 522 -6.53 24.08 12.11
C LEU A 522 -6.92 24.51 10.69
N LEU A 523 -7.77 23.73 10.03
CA LEU A 523 -8.28 23.95 8.68
C LEU A 523 -9.77 24.33 8.63
N GLY A 524 -10.52 24.14 9.72
CA GLY A 524 -11.92 24.52 9.85
C GLY A 524 -12.74 23.58 10.74
N GLU A 525 -14.01 23.91 10.95
CA GLU A 525 -14.94 23.14 11.80
C GLU A 525 -16.11 22.56 10.98
N GLU A 526 -16.55 21.35 11.32
CA GLU A 526 -17.69 20.65 10.70
C GLU A 526 -18.61 20.10 11.82
N VAL A 527 -19.85 20.59 11.89
CA VAL A 527 -20.89 20.00 12.77
C VAL A 527 -21.55 18.83 12.03
N VAL A 528 -21.43 17.62 12.58
CA VAL A 528 -21.91 16.39 11.95
C VAL A 528 -23.20 15.89 12.62
N ASP A 529 -24.16 15.46 11.80
CA ASP A 529 -25.43 14.87 12.26
C ASP A 529 -25.23 13.39 12.61
N LEU A 530 -25.23 13.08 13.91
CA LEU A 530 -25.10 11.72 14.46
C LEU A 530 -26.45 11.13 14.89
N THR A 531 -27.56 11.64 14.34
CA THR A 531 -28.90 11.10 14.60
C THR A 531 -29.04 9.72 13.93
N VAL A 532 -29.19 8.69 14.76
CA VAL A 532 -29.43 7.26 14.44
C VAL A 532 -30.20 6.62 15.60
N GLU A 533 -30.85 5.46 15.39
CA GLU A 533 -31.51 4.74 16.49
C GLU A 533 -30.46 4.29 17.52
N THR A 534 -30.71 4.44 18.82
CA THR A 534 -29.79 3.98 19.88
C THR A 534 -30.60 3.30 21.00
N PRO A 535 -30.77 1.96 20.97
CA PRO A 535 -31.67 1.26 21.89
C PRO A 535 -31.24 1.37 23.36
N ASP A 536 -29.93 1.27 23.60
CA ASP A 536 -29.29 1.53 24.88
C ASP A 536 -28.59 2.91 24.82
N ASP A 537 -29.38 4.00 24.75
CA ASP A 537 -28.84 5.36 24.64
C ASP A 537 -27.96 5.72 25.84
N GLN A 538 -26.65 5.72 25.58
CA GLN A 538 -25.61 6.05 26.53
C GLN A 538 -24.94 7.39 26.20
N TRP A 539 -25.44 8.16 25.23
CA TRP A 539 -24.81 9.42 24.80
C TRP A 539 -24.74 10.43 25.96
N GLU A 540 -25.82 10.62 26.71
CA GLU A 540 -25.81 11.57 27.85
C GLU A 540 -24.95 11.08 29.02
N SER A 541 -24.85 9.78 29.24
CA SER A 541 -23.95 9.23 30.26
C SER A 541 -22.49 9.25 29.80
N TRP A 542 -22.23 9.16 28.49
CA TRP A 542 -20.91 9.34 27.89
C TRP A 542 -20.49 10.81 27.86
N ASN A 543 -21.42 11.75 27.74
CA ASN A 543 -21.14 13.18 27.89
C ASN A 543 -20.55 13.49 29.28
N ASP A 544 -20.92 12.74 30.34
CA ASP A 544 -20.34 12.91 31.68
C ASP A 544 -18.81 12.76 31.69
N ARG A 545 -18.18 13.80 32.23
CA ARG A 545 -16.74 13.93 32.34
C ARG A 545 -16.11 12.90 33.27
N GLN A 546 -16.78 12.48 34.35
CA GLN A 546 -16.22 11.47 35.25
C GLN A 546 -16.21 10.07 34.59
N ARG A 547 -17.27 9.70 33.87
CA ARG A 547 -17.35 8.45 33.11
C ARG A 547 -16.34 8.39 31.96
N ARG A 548 -16.10 9.49 31.23
CA ARG A 548 -15.01 9.57 30.24
C ARG A 548 -13.63 9.37 30.88
N LEU A 549 -13.35 10.12 31.96
CA LEU A 549 -12.07 10.06 32.69
C LEU A 549 -11.81 8.70 33.34
N SER A 550 -12.83 7.97 33.80
CA SER A 550 -12.65 6.63 34.35
C SER A 550 -12.41 5.59 33.25
N THR A 551 -13.21 5.62 32.18
CA THR A 551 -13.10 4.66 31.06
C THR A 551 -11.68 4.64 30.47
N ILE A 552 -11.11 5.82 30.17
CA ILE A 552 -9.77 5.94 29.58
C ILE A 552 -8.66 5.45 30.53
N LYS A 553 -8.85 5.61 31.85
CA LYS A 553 -7.87 5.19 32.87
C LYS A 553 -7.93 3.70 33.21
N THR A 554 -8.93 2.96 32.74
CA THR A 554 -9.09 1.53 33.02
C THR A 554 -8.76 0.69 31.79
N CYS A 555 -7.75 -0.18 31.89
CA CYS A 555 -7.56 -1.29 30.95
C CYS A 555 -8.56 -2.40 31.31
N LYS A 556 -9.43 -2.78 30.39
CA LYS A 556 -10.16 -4.04 30.52
C LYS A 556 -9.25 -5.21 30.17
N PRO A 557 -9.23 -6.31 30.95
CA PRO A 557 -8.60 -7.55 30.51
C PRO A 557 -9.30 -8.08 29.25
N LEU A 558 -8.57 -8.67 28.30
CA LEU A 558 -9.16 -9.17 27.05
C LEU A 558 -10.31 -10.17 27.28
N ARG A 559 -10.26 -10.99 28.34
CA ARG A 559 -11.36 -11.89 28.73
C ARG A 559 -12.65 -11.14 29.10
N GLU A 560 -12.55 -9.95 29.69
CA GLU A 560 -13.72 -9.11 30.01
C GLU A 560 -14.34 -8.53 28.73
N ILE A 561 -13.50 -8.19 27.74
CA ILE A 561 -13.92 -7.72 26.42
C ILE A 561 -14.59 -8.86 25.65
N GLU A 562 -14.00 -10.06 25.63
CA GLU A 562 -14.57 -11.26 24.99
C GLU A 562 -15.95 -11.63 25.58
N GLU A 563 -16.13 -11.52 26.91
CA GLU A 563 -17.42 -11.74 27.59
C GLU A 563 -18.45 -10.62 27.37
N GLN A 564 -18.00 -9.38 27.13
CA GLN A 564 -18.88 -8.28 26.72
C GLN A 564 -19.33 -8.44 25.27
N ASP A 565 -18.42 -8.83 24.38
CA ASP A 565 -18.70 -9.06 22.97
C ASP A 565 -19.53 -10.33 22.73
N LYS A 566 -19.42 -11.35 23.59
CA LYS A 566 -20.38 -12.48 23.63
C LYS A 566 -21.80 -12.00 23.87
N LYS A 567 -22.02 -11.15 24.87
CA LYS A 567 -23.35 -10.59 25.18
C LYS A 567 -23.85 -9.71 24.03
N LEU A 568 -22.96 -8.96 23.39
CA LEU A 568 -23.26 -8.16 22.20
C LEU A 568 -23.65 -9.05 21.00
N ARG A 569 -22.94 -10.15 20.71
CA ARG A 569 -23.34 -11.13 19.68
C ARG A 569 -24.76 -11.64 19.91
N ILE A 570 -25.10 -11.99 21.16
CA ILE A 570 -26.43 -12.48 21.53
C ILE A 570 -27.49 -11.37 21.32
N GLN A 571 -27.23 -10.13 21.75
CA GLN A 571 -28.12 -8.98 21.52
C GLN A 571 -28.37 -8.72 20.03
N ILE A 572 -27.29 -8.75 19.23
CA ILE A 572 -27.32 -8.59 17.77
C ILE A 572 -28.13 -9.70 17.13
N ARG A 573 -27.86 -10.97 17.46
CA ARG A 573 -28.59 -12.12 16.90
C ARG A 573 -30.08 -12.03 17.22
N ASN A 574 -30.43 -11.80 18.47
CA ASN A 574 -31.83 -11.74 18.90
C ASN A 574 -32.59 -10.60 18.19
N SER A 575 -31.93 -9.48 17.91
CA SER A 575 -32.48 -8.37 17.11
C SER A 575 -32.66 -8.76 15.63
N VAL A 576 -31.65 -9.42 15.04
CA VAL A 576 -31.68 -9.92 13.65
C VAL A 576 -32.79 -10.96 13.46
N GLN A 577 -32.94 -11.91 14.39
CA GLN A 577 -34.01 -12.91 14.40
C GLN A 577 -35.40 -12.25 14.46
N LYS A 578 -35.60 -11.31 15.39
CA LYS A 578 -36.86 -10.57 15.56
C LYS A 578 -37.26 -9.78 14.31
N ILE A 579 -36.30 -9.33 13.50
CA ILE A 579 -36.58 -8.68 12.20
C ILE A 579 -36.84 -9.72 11.10
N ALA A 580 -36.10 -10.83 11.07
CA ALA A 580 -36.33 -11.95 10.15
C ALA A 580 -37.74 -12.56 10.31
N GLU A 581 -38.15 -12.83 11.55
CA GLU A 581 -39.49 -13.32 11.91
C GLU A 581 -40.59 -12.38 11.41
N ARG A 582 -40.43 -11.06 11.61
CA ARG A 582 -41.37 -10.03 11.12
C ARG A 582 -41.41 -9.95 9.59
N LYS A 583 -40.28 -10.12 8.91
CA LYS A 583 -40.17 -10.07 7.43
C LYS A 583 -40.49 -11.41 6.75
N GLY A 584 -40.65 -12.50 7.51
CA GLY A 584 -40.94 -13.84 6.98
C GLY A 584 -39.81 -14.46 6.14
N ARG A 585 -38.60 -13.90 6.20
CA ARG A 585 -37.43 -14.34 5.42
C ARG A 585 -36.12 -14.13 6.18
N SER A 586 -35.04 -14.72 5.68
CA SER A 586 -33.68 -14.32 6.04
C SER A 586 -33.46 -12.83 5.77
N ILE A 587 -32.61 -12.20 6.59
CA ILE A 587 -32.25 -10.79 6.45
C ILE A 587 -30.74 -10.59 6.41
N LYS A 588 -30.29 -9.52 5.73
CA LYS A 588 -28.89 -9.12 5.67
C LYS A 588 -28.64 -7.98 6.67
N ALA A 589 -27.67 -8.15 7.56
CA ALA A 589 -27.29 -7.12 8.53
C ALA A 589 -25.82 -6.70 8.33
N LEU A 590 -25.58 -5.41 8.15
CA LEU A 590 -24.22 -4.85 8.05
C LEU A 590 -23.77 -4.34 9.43
N ILE A 591 -22.52 -4.60 9.80
CA ILE A 591 -21.87 -4.08 11.00
C ILE A 591 -20.71 -3.17 10.59
N VAL A 592 -20.77 -1.91 11.01
CA VAL A 592 -19.75 -0.90 10.78
C VAL A 592 -18.89 -0.78 12.04
N THR A 593 -17.69 -1.35 12.03
CA THR A 593 -16.84 -1.42 13.24
C THR A 593 -15.34 -1.29 12.92
N HIS A 594 -14.50 -1.60 13.89
CA HIS A 594 -13.07 -1.26 13.92
C HIS A 594 -12.19 -2.51 13.96
N GLY A 595 -10.91 -2.35 13.59
CA GLY A 595 -9.98 -3.45 13.36
C GLY A 595 -9.67 -4.30 14.59
N GLY A 596 -9.71 -3.74 15.79
CA GLY A 596 -9.60 -4.49 17.03
C GLY A 596 -10.92 -5.19 17.40
N LYS A 597 -12.03 -4.44 17.42
CA LYS A 597 -13.37 -4.94 17.77
C LYS A 597 -13.79 -6.14 16.94
N ILE A 598 -13.49 -6.20 15.64
CA ILE A 598 -13.88 -7.36 14.82
C ILE A 598 -13.23 -8.68 15.30
N ASN A 599 -12.02 -8.64 15.87
CA ASN A 599 -11.36 -9.84 16.43
C ASN A 599 -12.14 -10.41 17.61
N THR A 600 -12.45 -9.58 18.61
CA THR A 600 -13.13 -10.01 19.85
C THR A 600 -14.62 -10.28 19.63
N LEU A 601 -15.23 -9.56 18.68
CA LEU A 601 -16.61 -9.77 18.27
C LEU A 601 -16.80 -11.09 17.52
N THR A 602 -15.85 -11.49 16.65
CA THR A 602 -15.95 -12.74 15.87
C THR A 602 -15.25 -13.95 16.50
N GLY A 603 -14.26 -13.72 17.37
CA GLY A 603 -13.32 -14.75 17.84
C GLY A 603 -12.15 -15.01 16.88
N ASN A 604 -12.24 -14.55 15.63
CA ASN A 604 -11.23 -14.76 14.60
C ASN A 604 -10.22 -13.60 14.62
N TYR A 605 -9.17 -13.73 15.43
CA TYR A 605 -8.05 -12.78 15.47
C TYR A 605 -7.37 -12.71 14.09
N ARG A 606 -7.47 -11.54 13.45
CA ARG A 606 -6.93 -11.26 12.11
C ARG A 606 -5.80 -10.23 12.16
N THR A 607 -4.92 -10.31 13.16
CA THR A 607 -3.84 -9.32 13.37
C THR A 607 -2.84 -9.31 12.21
N GLN A 608 -2.13 -8.21 11.95
CA GLN A 608 -0.93 -8.24 11.11
C GLN A 608 0.30 -8.42 11.99
N LEU A 609 1.09 -9.44 11.71
CA LEU A 609 2.36 -9.72 12.37
C LEU A 609 3.53 -9.72 11.36
N GLU A 610 4.73 -9.33 11.82
CA GLU A 610 5.99 -9.43 11.08
C GLU A 610 6.97 -10.33 11.83
N LEU A 611 7.76 -11.14 11.11
CA LEU A 611 8.73 -12.04 11.71
C LEU A 611 10.07 -11.32 11.94
N THR A 612 10.43 -11.14 13.20
CA THR A 612 11.72 -10.60 13.64
C THR A 612 12.64 -11.72 14.15
N ASP A 613 13.92 -11.42 14.41
CA ASP A 613 14.85 -12.39 15.02
C ASP A 613 14.50 -12.79 16.47
N VAL A 614 13.57 -12.08 17.13
CA VAL A 614 13.03 -12.45 18.45
C VAL A 614 11.64 -13.11 18.38
N GLY A 615 11.13 -13.36 17.17
CA GLY A 615 9.81 -13.94 16.93
C GLY A 615 8.83 -12.97 16.27
N TRP A 616 7.53 -13.27 16.36
CA TRP A 616 6.48 -12.46 15.75
C TRP A 616 6.22 -11.16 16.52
N GLU A 617 6.36 -10.02 15.83
CA GLU A 617 6.05 -8.68 16.31
C GLU A 617 4.71 -8.20 15.73
N PHE A 618 3.92 -7.47 16.51
CA PHE A 618 2.61 -6.94 16.12
C PHE A 618 2.74 -5.68 15.26
N LYS A 619 1.91 -5.54 14.22
CA LYS A 619 1.96 -4.42 13.25
C LYS A 619 0.62 -3.74 13.00
N SER A 620 -0.49 -4.47 13.16
CA SER A 620 -1.84 -3.91 13.11
C SER A 620 -2.83 -4.81 13.86
N SER A 621 -3.85 -4.19 14.45
CA SER A 621 -4.97 -4.89 15.11
C SER A 621 -5.79 -5.76 14.16
N SER A 622 -5.74 -5.54 12.85
CA SER A 622 -6.44 -6.35 11.84
C SER A 622 -5.62 -6.43 10.55
N CYS A 623 -6.12 -7.15 9.54
CA CYS A 623 -5.56 -7.16 8.18
C CYS A 623 -6.50 -6.60 7.11
N PHE A 624 -7.62 -6.01 7.50
CA PHE A 624 -8.59 -5.39 6.59
C PHE A 624 -8.13 -3.99 6.15
N ALA A 625 -8.40 -3.62 4.90
CA ALA A 625 -8.37 -2.23 4.47
C ALA A 625 -9.59 -1.45 5.00
N ASN A 626 -9.59 -0.11 4.86
CA ASN A 626 -10.79 0.71 5.10
C ASN A 626 -11.92 0.26 4.16
N LEU A 627 -13.12 0.03 4.70
CA LEU A 627 -14.28 -0.57 4.03
C LEU A 627 -14.06 -2.02 3.53
N GLY A 628 -12.90 -2.63 3.82
CA GLY A 628 -12.67 -4.05 3.60
C GLY A 628 -13.70 -4.85 4.39
N THR A 629 -14.38 -5.78 3.71
CA THR A 629 -15.65 -6.35 4.17
C THR A 629 -15.64 -7.88 4.27
N ALA A 630 -15.90 -8.46 5.44
CA ALA A 630 -16.05 -9.92 5.59
C ALA A 630 -17.51 -10.33 5.89
N VAL A 631 -17.90 -11.55 5.50
CA VAL A 631 -19.25 -12.09 5.68
C VAL A 631 -19.21 -13.28 6.65
N TYR A 632 -20.15 -13.32 7.59
CA TYR A 632 -20.32 -14.38 8.58
C TYR A 632 -21.80 -14.77 8.67
N ARG A 633 -22.06 -15.90 9.32
CA ARG A 633 -23.40 -16.37 9.69
C ARG A 633 -23.38 -16.84 11.14
N PHE A 634 -24.49 -16.68 11.85
CA PHE A 634 -24.61 -17.32 13.16
C PHE A 634 -24.62 -18.84 13.01
N ARG A 635 -23.84 -19.54 13.83
CA ARG A 635 -23.74 -21.02 13.84
C ARG A 635 -25.12 -21.67 14.00
N SER A 636 -25.93 -21.12 14.90
CA SER A 636 -27.35 -21.45 15.05
C SER A 636 -28.14 -20.26 15.58
N ALA A 637 -29.44 -20.25 15.25
CA ALA A 637 -30.45 -19.39 15.85
C ALA A 637 -30.57 -19.55 17.39
N THR A 638 -30.21 -20.71 17.93
CA THR A 638 -30.42 -21.08 19.35
C THR A 638 -29.13 -21.34 20.13
N ASP A 639 -27.96 -21.09 19.53
CA ASP A 639 -26.66 -21.28 20.16
C ASP A 639 -26.46 -20.32 21.36
N GLU A 640 -25.96 -20.80 22.50
CA GLU A 640 -25.75 -19.98 23.70
C GLU A 640 -24.53 -19.05 23.58
N GLU A 641 -23.58 -19.34 22.70
CA GLU A 641 -22.39 -18.51 22.44
C GLU A 641 -22.62 -17.44 21.34
N ALA A 642 -23.72 -17.59 20.59
CA ALA A 642 -24.04 -16.87 19.36
C ALA A 642 -22.86 -16.79 18.38
N GLU A 643 -22.15 -17.91 18.18
CA GLU A 643 -20.91 -17.99 17.42
C GLU A 643 -21.08 -17.58 15.96
N LEU A 644 -20.07 -16.89 15.41
CA LEU A 644 -20.04 -16.36 14.05
C LEU A 644 -19.12 -17.22 13.18
N VAL A 645 -19.72 -18.07 12.35
CA VAL A 645 -19.01 -18.87 11.35
C VAL A 645 -18.80 -18.00 10.12
N GLU A 646 -17.54 -17.82 9.69
CA GLU A 646 -17.25 -17.06 8.49
C GLU A 646 -17.79 -17.75 7.22
N VAL A 647 -18.23 -16.95 6.25
CA VAL A 647 -18.88 -17.37 5.00
C VAL A 647 -17.88 -17.23 3.86
N HIS A 648 -17.75 -18.28 3.04
CA HIS A 648 -16.78 -18.37 1.94
C HIS A 648 -17.19 -17.55 0.71
N GLU A 649 -16.23 -17.13 -0.12
CA GLU A 649 -16.46 -16.27 -1.30
C GLU A 649 -17.40 -16.86 -2.37
N SER A 650 -17.62 -18.17 -2.33
CA SER A 650 -18.52 -18.89 -3.25
C SER A 650 -19.99 -18.75 -2.89
N GLU A 651 -20.33 -18.18 -1.74
CA GLU A 651 -21.71 -17.93 -1.32
C GLU A 651 -22.17 -16.56 -1.84
N GLU A 652 -23.38 -16.50 -2.39
CA GLU A 652 -24.02 -15.32 -3.03
C GLU A 652 -23.76 -13.98 -2.30
N HIS A 653 -23.82 -13.99 -0.98
CA HIS A 653 -23.66 -12.81 -0.13
C HIS A 653 -22.25 -12.22 -0.14
N ALA A 654 -21.23 -13.05 -0.38
CA ALA A 654 -19.85 -12.62 -0.57
C ALA A 654 -19.57 -12.18 -2.01
N GLN A 655 -20.27 -12.76 -3.00
CA GLN A 655 -20.10 -12.43 -4.42
C GLN A 655 -20.55 -11.00 -4.73
N LEU A 656 -21.63 -10.52 -4.09
CA LEU A 656 -22.12 -9.13 -4.19
C LEU A 656 -21.10 -8.06 -3.73
N LEU A 657 -20.07 -8.46 -2.98
CA LEU A 657 -19.03 -7.60 -2.43
C LEU A 657 -17.74 -7.56 -3.28
N GLY A 658 -17.67 -8.33 -4.37
CA GLY A 658 -16.63 -8.21 -5.40
C GLY A 658 -15.19 -8.14 -4.87
N SER A 659 -14.51 -7.02 -5.17
CA SER A 659 -13.12 -6.73 -4.76
C SER A 659 -12.93 -6.45 -3.28
N ASP A 660 -13.96 -5.94 -2.61
CA ASP A 660 -13.87 -5.43 -1.25
C ASP A 660 -14.13 -6.55 -0.22
N TYR A 661 -14.57 -7.72 -0.67
CA TYR A 661 -14.70 -8.94 0.15
C TYR A 661 -13.34 -9.46 0.68
N GLN A 662 -13.23 -9.61 2.00
CA GLN A 662 -12.02 -9.99 2.73
C GLN A 662 -12.04 -11.45 3.19
N ARG A 663 -11.66 -12.32 2.25
CA ARG A 663 -11.55 -13.79 2.37
C ARG A 663 -11.06 -14.30 3.74
N PRO A 664 -11.50 -15.52 4.16
CA PRO A 664 -10.86 -16.29 5.23
C PRO A 664 -9.34 -16.31 5.11
N ARG A 665 -8.63 -16.03 6.20
CA ARG A 665 -7.16 -16.13 6.22
C ARG A 665 -6.75 -17.59 6.10
N GLY A 666 -6.31 -18.00 4.91
CA GLY A 666 -5.89 -19.37 4.61
C GLY A 666 -4.51 -19.78 5.14
N PHE A 667 -3.90 -19.01 6.05
CA PHE A 667 -2.58 -19.31 6.63
C PHE A 667 -2.51 -18.93 8.11
N SER A 668 -1.65 -19.62 8.86
CA SER A 668 -1.23 -19.21 10.20
C SER A 668 0.16 -18.58 10.12
N TYR A 669 0.44 -17.58 10.96
CA TYR A 669 1.81 -17.13 11.20
C TYR A 669 2.59 -18.25 11.90
N ILE A 670 3.66 -18.74 11.30
CA ILE A 670 4.49 -19.85 11.82
C ILE A 670 5.94 -19.38 11.95
N ASP A 671 6.50 -19.46 13.15
CA ASP A 671 7.88 -19.03 13.42
C ASP A 671 8.94 -20.02 12.88
N ARG A 672 10.22 -19.64 12.98
CA ARG A 672 11.37 -20.45 12.51
C ARG A 672 11.49 -21.83 13.19
N SER A 673 10.72 -22.12 14.25
CA SER A 673 10.66 -23.43 14.91
C SER A 673 9.48 -24.30 14.47
N GLY A 674 8.64 -23.81 13.54
CA GLY A 674 7.42 -24.50 13.11
C GLY A 674 6.23 -24.27 14.03
N LYS A 675 6.32 -23.34 14.98
CA LYS A 675 5.26 -23.05 15.95
C LYS A 675 4.37 -21.89 15.48
N ALA A 676 3.06 -22.07 15.61
CA ALA A 676 2.08 -21.02 15.28
C ALA A 676 2.13 -19.85 16.29
N ALA A 677 1.94 -18.63 15.80
CA ALA A 677 1.83 -17.43 16.62
C ALA A 677 0.52 -17.41 17.41
N ASP A 678 0.58 -16.97 18.66
CA ASP A 678 -0.58 -16.76 19.52
C ASP A 678 -1.14 -15.35 19.26
N GLU A 679 -1.88 -15.19 18.15
CA GLU A 679 -2.45 -13.89 17.74
C GLU A 679 -3.34 -13.27 18.84
N ARG A 680 -4.07 -14.11 19.60
CA ARG A 680 -4.88 -13.67 20.74
C ARG A 680 -3.99 -13.05 21.83
N ARG A 681 -2.90 -13.71 22.23
CA ARG A 681 -1.97 -13.18 23.24
C ARG A 681 -1.23 -11.93 22.75
N LEU A 682 -0.84 -11.88 21.47
CA LEU A 682 -0.19 -10.70 20.89
C LEU A 682 -1.14 -9.50 20.87
N TYR A 683 -2.42 -9.72 20.54
CA TYR A 683 -3.47 -8.70 20.70
C TYR A 683 -3.70 -8.31 22.17
N GLU A 684 -3.64 -9.26 23.11
CA GLU A 684 -3.71 -8.98 24.56
C GLU A 684 -2.51 -8.16 25.08
N MET A 685 -1.33 -8.28 24.46
CA MET A 685 -0.16 -7.44 24.74
C MET A 685 -0.33 -6.04 24.15
N PHE A 686 -0.70 -5.94 22.88
CA PHE A 686 -0.98 -4.68 22.19
C PHE A 686 -1.99 -3.79 22.93
N LEU A 687 -3.08 -4.36 23.46
CA LEU A 687 -4.07 -3.59 24.25
C LEU A 687 -3.46 -3.01 25.54
N LYS A 688 -2.55 -3.74 26.21
CA LYS A 688 -1.88 -3.28 27.44
C LYS A 688 -0.84 -2.21 27.13
N GLU A 689 -0.06 -2.40 26.07
CA GLU A 689 0.94 -1.44 25.59
C GLU A 689 0.28 -0.12 25.17
N THR A 690 -0.79 -0.21 24.37
CA THR A 690 -1.67 0.92 24.02
C THR A 690 -2.20 1.65 25.25
N HIS A 691 -2.64 0.91 26.28
CA HIS A 691 -3.21 1.50 27.47
C HIS A 691 -2.17 2.22 28.35
N GLU A 692 -0.97 1.66 28.51
CA GLU A 692 0.11 2.36 29.24
C GLU A 692 0.67 3.55 28.44
N GLU A 693 0.69 3.49 27.10
CA GLU A 693 0.98 4.66 26.24
C GLU A 693 -0.03 5.79 26.51
N VAL A 694 -1.33 5.49 26.47
CA VAL A 694 -2.40 6.45 26.78
C VAL A 694 -2.21 7.04 28.18
N LYS A 695 -2.04 6.22 29.21
CA LYS A 695 -1.76 6.67 30.59
C LYS A 695 -0.59 7.65 30.67
N SER A 696 0.52 7.36 29.99
CA SER A 696 1.70 8.22 29.99
C SER A 696 1.41 9.63 29.42
N LYS A 697 0.44 9.73 28.50
CA LYS A 697 0.01 10.95 27.81
C LYS A 697 -1.19 11.67 28.46
N VAL A 698 -1.83 11.11 29.50
CA VAL A 698 -2.96 11.74 30.23
C VAL A 698 -2.61 13.13 30.80
N SER A 699 -1.32 13.39 31.04
CA SER A 699 -0.78 14.67 31.52
C SER A 699 -0.69 15.78 30.45
N MET A 700 -0.82 15.46 29.17
CA MET A 700 -0.62 16.42 28.08
C MET A 700 -1.77 17.44 27.99
N PRO A 701 -1.50 18.73 27.68
CA PRO A 701 -2.53 19.77 27.62
C PRO A 701 -3.71 19.38 26.72
N ILE A 702 -3.44 18.92 25.50
CA ILE A 702 -4.46 18.48 24.54
C ILE A 702 -5.32 17.34 25.10
N HIS A 703 -4.73 16.27 25.63
CA HIS A 703 -5.47 15.18 26.30
C HIS A 703 -6.31 15.70 27.48
N SER A 704 -5.89 16.77 28.14
CA SER A 704 -6.61 17.36 29.26
C SER A 704 -7.79 18.25 28.84
N VAL A 705 -7.67 18.99 27.72
CA VAL A 705 -8.71 19.83 27.10
C VAL A 705 -9.87 18.95 26.64
N LEU A 706 -9.56 17.86 25.96
CA LEU A 706 -10.55 16.95 25.36
C LEU A 706 -11.37 16.15 26.37
N LEU A 707 -10.89 16.09 27.60
CA LEU A 707 -11.59 15.52 28.75
C LEU A 707 -12.07 16.62 29.73
N ARG A 708 -12.18 17.86 29.25
CA ARG A 708 -12.79 19.02 29.93
C ARG A 708 -13.94 19.61 29.12
N TRP A 709 -13.83 19.65 27.78
CA TRP A 709 -14.91 20.06 26.89
C TRP A 709 -16.25 19.42 27.28
N ASP A 710 -17.30 20.24 27.19
CA ASP A 710 -18.66 19.99 27.64
C ASP A 710 -19.66 19.81 26.50
N GLY A 711 -19.21 19.85 25.24
CA GLY A 711 -20.07 19.74 24.06
C GLY A 711 -20.83 21.01 23.70
N THR A 712 -20.62 22.13 24.41
CA THR A 712 -21.32 23.38 24.13
C THR A 712 -20.63 24.20 23.03
N ALA A 713 -21.43 24.80 22.16
CA ALA A 713 -21.04 25.85 21.21
C ALA A 713 -21.08 27.24 21.87
#